data_AF-A0A097ICV7-F1
#
_entry.id   AF-A0A097ICV7-F1
#
_cell.length_a   1.000
_cell.length_b   1.000
_cell.length_c   1.000
_cell.angle_alpha   90.00
_cell.angle_beta   90.00
_cell.angle_gamma   90.00
#
_symmetry.space_group_name_H-M   'P 1'
#
loop_
_entity.id
_entity.type
_entity.pdbx_description
1 polymer ?
#
loop_
_entity_poly.entity_id
_entity_poly.type
_entity_poly.pdbx_seq_one_letter_code
_entity_poly.pdbx_strand_id
1 'polypeptide(L)'
;MPLTPHPVAVLDVETTGFSKSDRIIEVGIVTFDDNGNEESRFESLIQPDRAIHNSFVHHITPAMVARAPHFDEVASRVAELINGRVIVAHNASFDARMLNQEFARLGHPLPPAAAWVIDTMRLSKLLLPGSPSKLSDALALSGIRNEAAHNALADAVATASLFYELVDRGAPVAAEPLEVDRALLQLEGAAVLPRPVRTGQPETDAYQQLLISALDDGVLTDSELELLVSKASALGLTREEATRIHESMIKRMAITAWADGILTGEEESLIRRAAESLDVAATVVDKLLSSSRGLSQVALVPGGRISFTGELEMPRESWEQRVVALGYSVGGITKQSCALVAADPESRSGKAKKARDYGVPIISEPELAQLIGDHPVTQGEGADIYVDEPAENPDFTGIFPWFGEATNDLSVLVNSWVNRFSTLPLAEISPRLNTGHIPEGIDQSRVAIRRWFNRHPQPLAAAVIDLRDIAGLGAKSISDIVHAVMLSATDGVEETDQLSFPTNPFVTEDVLADEPAPVVPSDESRVFDWLALVNGGLSDVLSDAPDEILLAEQRLGDRATATRERLARDVAAKIATILDSDTRFGDIAASRVLTDTKTLEEVGETWGVTRERIRQLEKRVRAEIADALNLHSAALPHRVDRPVRKADFLAANPDLSIPVEPGFTLFDYLIAHSISIHLRDGWVESTTAHAELTEAATSKADSYGVVSWEDLDDVGPADTSDRADWVASLLPGSELRDGLLFTRTRSIGDRAAAVLSVAGKPMTAEELIESISHGNVAYLSNAMSSDERFHRIKQGTWALVEWGGAEYTTVVDFIAQRVDIDGSYPLDALLAEARETGIAEATVRTYCSNGEFAIEDGLVTRNSETVVAEANPEEHAAMYFRDGTWQHLITVNHDHLRGSGFSVPRSLAGLFELSLLEKKTFSSPLGEQVLAFGRTNATTGSIRRFLQELGSKLGDRVWVRFDQDGTFTIEPATDRQTSTGVAELLNYCATDDRGDDLATLNLALGLAPGAPRRRTVSRFNHRREEDIANLVRDL
;
A
#
# COMPACT_ATOMS: atom_id res chain seq x y z
N MET A 1 31.60 47.72 -23.06
CA MET A 1 31.15 46.43 -23.63
C MET A 1 30.23 45.83 -22.59
N PRO A 2 29.17 45.12 -23.01
CA PRO A 2 28.28 44.44 -22.07
C PRO A 2 29.09 43.47 -21.19
N LEU A 3 28.68 43.29 -19.94
CA LEU A 3 29.34 42.42 -18.96
C LEU A 3 29.19 40.95 -19.35
N THR A 4 28.06 40.61 -20.00
CA THR A 4 27.77 39.29 -20.55
C THR A 4 27.32 39.39 -22.01
N PRO A 5 27.46 38.34 -22.84
CA PRO A 5 27.02 38.36 -24.23
C PRO A 5 25.49 38.44 -24.40
N HIS A 6 24.75 37.99 -23.38
CA HIS A 6 23.29 37.88 -23.35
C HIS A 6 22.76 38.22 -21.95
N PRO A 7 21.47 38.61 -21.83
CA PRO A 7 20.79 38.71 -20.54
C PRO A 7 20.79 37.39 -19.77
N VAL A 8 20.73 37.46 -18.45
CA VAL A 8 20.90 36.32 -17.55
C VAL A 8 19.69 36.17 -16.63
N ALA A 9 19.28 34.93 -16.36
CA ALA A 9 18.37 34.60 -15.28
C ALA A 9 19.09 33.69 -14.29
N VAL A 10 19.29 34.17 -13.07
CA VAL A 10 19.89 33.42 -11.97
C VAL A 10 18.77 32.75 -11.20
N LEU A 11 18.81 31.43 -11.04
CA LEU A 11 17.77 30.68 -10.35
C LEU A 11 18.33 29.68 -9.34
N ASP A 12 17.52 29.41 -8.33
CA ASP A 12 17.73 28.36 -7.33
C ASP A 12 16.35 27.76 -7.00
N VAL A 13 16.33 26.46 -6.67
CA VAL A 13 15.09 25.75 -6.34
C VAL A 13 15.23 24.89 -5.10
N GLU A 14 14.22 24.93 -4.25
CA GLU A 14 14.05 23.95 -3.18
C GLU A 14 13.09 22.85 -3.64
N THR A 15 13.35 21.62 -3.17
CA THR A 15 12.67 20.44 -3.71
C THR A 15 12.28 19.44 -2.63
N THR A 16 11.37 18.53 -2.93
CA THR A 16 11.01 17.42 -2.01
C THR A 16 12.11 16.37 -1.84
N GLY A 17 13.18 16.41 -2.67
CA GLY A 17 14.24 15.42 -2.74
C GLY A 17 15.02 15.46 -4.06
N PHE A 18 15.90 14.48 -4.30
CA PHE A 18 16.86 14.49 -5.43
C PHE A 18 16.52 13.55 -6.60
N SER A 19 15.43 12.78 -6.51
CA SER A 19 15.05 11.74 -7.47
C SER A 19 14.30 12.29 -8.69
N LYS A 20 14.04 11.43 -9.68
CA LYS A 20 13.27 11.80 -10.89
C LYS A 20 11.76 12.03 -10.63
N SER A 21 11.25 11.60 -9.47
CA SER A 21 9.86 11.79 -9.08
C SER A 21 9.65 12.98 -8.15
N ASP A 22 10.75 13.58 -7.65
CA ASP A 22 10.68 14.75 -6.76
C ASP A 22 10.19 16.00 -7.48
N ARG A 23 9.69 16.93 -6.69
CA ARG A 23 8.95 18.12 -7.14
C ARG A 23 9.61 19.37 -6.60
N ILE A 24 9.49 20.48 -7.34
CA ILE A 24 9.85 21.81 -6.84
C ILE A 24 8.84 22.24 -5.76
N ILE A 25 9.34 22.82 -4.66
CA ILE A 25 8.54 23.36 -3.55
C ILE A 25 8.79 24.84 -3.28
N GLU A 26 9.87 25.39 -3.82
CA GLU A 26 10.11 26.83 -3.90
C GLU A 26 10.98 27.12 -5.13
N VAL A 27 10.72 28.25 -5.79
CA VAL A 27 11.53 28.75 -6.91
C VAL A 27 11.91 30.19 -6.64
N GLY A 28 13.21 30.50 -6.75
CA GLY A 28 13.75 31.85 -6.70
C GLY A 28 14.42 32.20 -8.03
N ILE A 29 14.06 33.34 -8.62
CA ILE A 29 14.61 33.80 -9.90
C ILE A 29 14.95 35.29 -9.80
N VAL A 30 16.14 35.67 -10.26
CA VAL A 30 16.56 37.06 -10.44
C VAL A 30 17.10 37.25 -11.85
N THR A 31 16.56 38.23 -12.58
CA THR A 31 16.95 38.48 -13.97
C THR A 31 17.84 39.72 -14.09
N PHE A 32 18.78 39.69 -15.04
CA PHE A 32 19.72 40.76 -15.32
C PHE A 32 19.82 41.01 -16.83
N ASP A 33 20.01 42.28 -17.21
CA ASP A 33 20.33 42.65 -18.58
C ASP A 33 21.78 42.28 -18.95
N ASP A 34 22.17 42.50 -20.20
CA ASP A 34 23.53 42.23 -20.72
C ASP A 34 24.62 43.14 -20.10
N ASN A 35 24.22 44.19 -19.38
CA ASN A 35 25.11 45.09 -18.64
C ASN A 35 25.18 44.75 -17.15
N GLY A 36 24.52 43.66 -16.71
CA GLY A 36 24.50 43.23 -15.32
C GLY A 36 23.60 44.06 -14.40
N ASN A 37 22.66 44.83 -14.96
CA ASN A 37 21.65 45.52 -14.17
C ASN A 37 20.49 44.56 -13.86
N GLU A 38 20.08 44.49 -12.60
CA GLU A 38 18.93 43.68 -12.17
C GLU A 38 17.63 44.24 -12.79
N GLU A 39 16.86 43.38 -13.46
CA GLU A 39 15.57 43.73 -14.08
C GLU A 39 14.39 43.32 -13.20
N SER A 40 14.42 42.11 -12.60
CA SER A 40 13.30 41.59 -11.83
C SER A 40 13.71 40.50 -10.84
N ARG A 41 12.86 40.30 -9.82
CA ARG A 41 12.92 39.20 -8.87
C ARG A 41 11.57 38.49 -8.83
N PHE A 42 11.61 37.18 -8.68
CA PHE A 42 10.44 36.34 -8.52
C PHE A 42 10.73 35.24 -7.50
N GLU A 43 9.78 35.03 -6.60
CA GLU A 43 9.82 33.98 -5.59
C GLU A 43 8.42 33.40 -5.45
N SER A 44 8.33 32.08 -5.40
CA SER A 44 7.09 31.40 -5.09
C SER A 44 7.36 30.09 -4.39
N LEU A 45 6.66 29.85 -3.28
CA LEU A 45 6.42 28.49 -2.80
C LEU A 45 5.58 27.74 -3.84
N ILE A 46 5.73 26.43 -3.89
CA ILE A 46 5.02 25.55 -4.81
C ILE A 46 4.45 24.35 -4.03
N GLN A 47 3.18 24.02 -4.25
CA GLN A 47 2.54 22.83 -3.70
C GLN A 47 2.93 21.58 -4.53
N PRO A 48 3.61 20.57 -3.94
CA PRO A 48 4.10 19.43 -4.71
C PRO A 48 3.13 18.24 -4.82
N ASP A 49 1.95 18.27 -4.18
CA ASP A 49 0.99 17.15 -4.04
C ASP A 49 1.59 15.89 -3.39
N ARG A 50 2.56 16.07 -2.51
CA ARG A 50 3.23 14.97 -1.82
C ARG A 50 3.85 15.41 -0.50
N ALA A 51 4.22 14.42 0.31
CA ALA A 51 4.92 14.64 1.56
C ALA A 51 6.32 15.24 1.31
N ILE A 52 6.66 16.23 2.12
CA ILE A 52 7.98 16.86 2.19
C ILE A 52 8.70 16.27 3.40
N HIS A 53 9.70 15.43 3.17
CA HIS A 53 10.43 14.72 4.22
C HIS A 53 11.74 15.42 4.62
N ASN A 54 12.15 16.44 3.88
CA ASN A 54 13.42 17.14 4.00
C ASN A 54 13.29 18.59 4.49
N SER A 55 12.17 18.95 5.14
CA SER A 55 11.93 20.30 5.67
C SER A 55 12.99 20.81 6.66
N PHE A 56 13.86 19.95 7.19
CA PHE A 56 15.03 20.33 8.01
C PHE A 56 16.18 20.95 7.20
N VAL A 57 16.17 20.84 5.87
CA VAL A 57 17.18 21.41 4.96
C VAL A 57 16.83 22.85 4.60
N HIS A 58 15.60 23.07 4.14
CA HIS A 58 15.13 24.35 3.56
C HIS A 58 14.07 25.05 4.41
N HIS A 59 13.73 24.51 5.57
CA HIS A 59 12.73 25.05 6.52
C HIS A 59 11.29 25.20 5.99
N ILE A 60 11.05 24.93 4.70
CA ILE A 60 9.70 24.85 4.10
C ILE A 60 8.96 23.63 4.64
N THR A 61 7.88 23.88 5.38
CA THR A 61 7.02 22.86 5.96
C THR A 61 5.82 22.55 5.06
N PRO A 62 5.18 21.36 5.21
CA PRO A 62 3.93 21.06 4.50
C PRO A 62 2.84 22.12 4.68
N ALA A 63 2.80 22.80 5.84
CA ALA A 63 1.85 23.87 6.12
C ALA A 63 2.10 25.13 5.28
N MET A 64 3.37 25.47 5.00
CA MET A 64 3.74 26.63 4.19
C MET A 64 3.33 26.45 2.72
N VAL A 65 3.51 25.25 2.18
CA VAL A 65 3.11 24.94 0.80
C VAL A 65 1.64 24.59 0.65
N ALA A 66 0.90 24.35 1.75
CA ALA A 66 -0.50 23.93 1.70
C ALA A 66 -1.42 24.89 0.92
N ARG A 67 -1.07 26.19 0.93
CA ARG A 67 -1.76 27.26 0.20
C ARG A 67 -0.94 27.85 -0.95
N ALA A 68 0.24 27.30 -1.20
CA ALA A 68 1.07 27.73 -2.31
C ALA A 68 0.44 27.31 -3.64
N PRO A 69 0.69 28.07 -4.72
CA PRO A 69 0.27 27.66 -6.06
C PRO A 69 0.95 26.34 -6.46
N HIS A 70 0.32 25.58 -7.33
CA HIS A 70 0.97 24.49 -8.04
C HIS A 70 1.91 25.04 -9.13
N PHE A 71 2.77 24.18 -9.69
CA PHE A 71 3.75 24.63 -10.67
C PHE A 71 3.10 25.15 -11.96
N ASP A 72 2.01 24.53 -12.42
CA ASP A 72 1.22 24.98 -13.57
C ASP A 72 0.70 26.41 -13.41
N GLU A 73 0.26 26.79 -12.20
CA GLU A 73 -0.24 28.13 -11.88
C GLU A 73 0.87 29.21 -11.97
N VAL A 74 2.15 28.84 -11.77
CA VAL A 74 3.30 29.76 -11.89
C VAL A 74 4.12 29.57 -13.17
N ALA A 75 3.82 28.54 -13.96
CA ALA A 75 4.63 28.12 -15.11
C ALA A 75 4.77 29.20 -16.18
N SER A 76 3.68 29.93 -16.46
CA SER A 76 3.66 31.06 -17.40
C SER A 76 4.66 32.14 -16.98
N ARG A 77 4.60 32.54 -15.69
CA ARG A 77 5.47 33.56 -15.14
C ARG A 77 6.94 33.12 -15.11
N VAL A 78 7.20 31.87 -14.75
CA VAL A 78 8.55 31.29 -14.78
C VAL A 78 9.09 31.26 -16.22
N ALA A 79 8.26 30.86 -17.19
CA ALA A 79 8.62 30.82 -18.61
C ALA A 79 8.99 32.22 -19.15
N GLU A 80 8.23 33.26 -18.81
CA GLU A 80 8.53 34.65 -19.18
C GLU A 80 9.92 35.11 -18.70
N LEU A 81 10.29 34.72 -17.47
CA LEU A 81 11.53 35.16 -16.84
C LEU A 81 12.76 34.46 -17.44
N ILE A 82 12.65 33.17 -17.79
CA ILE A 82 13.77 32.40 -18.32
C ILE A 82 13.91 32.50 -19.85
N ASN A 83 12.84 32.86 -20.56
CA ASN A 83 12.86 32.96 -22.02
C ASN A 83 13.79 34.07 -22.53
N GLY A 84 14.62 33.74 -23.53
CA GLY A 84 15.59 34.62 -24.14
C GLY A 84 16.79 34.95 -23.23
N ARG A 85 17.03 34.20 -22.15
CA ARG A 85 18.12 34.44 -21.19
C ARG A 85 19.03 33.22 -21.03
N VAL A 86 20.29 33.47 -20.67
CA VAL A 86 21.21 32.43 -20.20
C VAL A 86 20.90 32.14 -18.74
N ILE A 87 20.82 30.85 -18.38
CA ILE A 87 20.50 30.45 -17.02
C ILE A 87 21.77 30.27 -16.21
N VAL A 88 21.81 30.84 -15.00
CA VAL A 88 22.93 30.72 -14.06
C VAL A 88 22.41 30.11 -12.76
N ALA A 89 23.10 29.09 -12.25
CA ALA A 89 22.79 28.50 -10.94
C ALA A 89 24.07 27.91 -10.29
N HIS A 90 24.00 27.54 -9.01
CA HIS A 90 25.08 26.87 -8.31
C HIS A 90 24.81 25.37 -8.27
N ASN A 91 25.65 24.54 -8.91
CA ASN A 91 25.32 23.14 -9.23
C ASN A 91 24.17 23.02 -10.25
N ALA A 92 24.22 23.87 -11.27
CA ALA A 92 23.13 24.13 -12.21
C ALA A 92 22.53 22.90 -12.95
N SER A 93 23.25 21.77 -12.99
CA SER A 93 22.71 20.51 -13.51
C SER A 93 21.50 19.99 -12.71
N PHE A 94 21.43 20.32 -11.42
CA PHE A 94 20.33 19.97 -10.54
C PHE A 94 19.11 20.83 -10.85
N ASP A 95 19.24 22.15 -10.78
CA ASP A 95 18.13 23.09 -10.95
C ASP A 95 17.51 23.01 -12.35
N ALA A 96 18.36 22.95 -13.39
CA ALA A 96 17.90 22.80 -14.77
C ALA A 96 17.13 21.49 -14.99
N ARG A 97 17.52 20.41 -14.30
CA ARG A 97 16.81 19.13 -14.37
C ARG A 97 15.44 19.21 -13.68
N MET A 98 15.37 19.84 -12.50
CA MET A 98 14.11 20.00 -11.77
C MET A 98 13.13 20.87 -12.55
N LEU A 99 13.61 21.99 -13.10
CA LEU A 99 12.82 22.89 -13.92
C LEU A 99 12.29 22.19 -15.18
N ASN A 100 13.14 21.43 -15.88
CA ASN A 100 12.73 20.64 -17.05
C ASN A 100 11.68 19.57 -16.69
N GLN A 101 11.78 18.93 -15.53
CA GLN A 101 10.80 17.93 -15.10
C GLN A 101 9.41 18.54 -14.89
N GLU A 102 9.32 19.72 -14.26
CA GLU A 102 8.03 20.37 -14.07
C GLU A 102 7.42 20.83 -15.41
N PHE A 103 8.20 21.46 -16.30
CA PHE A 103 7.72 21.83 -17.62
C PHE A 103 7.36 20.62 -18.51
N ALA A 104 8.09 19.51 -18.41
CA ALA A 104 7.76 18.27 -19.11
C ALA A 104 6.42 17.66 -18.65
N ARG A 105 6.04 17.83 -17.37
CA ARG A 105 4.73 17.40 -16.86
C ARG A 105 3.57 18.21 -17.45
N LEU A 106 3.82 19.44 -17.85
CA LEU A 106 2.88 20.30 -18.57
C LEU A 106 2.86 20.01 -20.08
N GLY A 107 3.65 19.04 -20.56
CA GLY A 107 3.75 18.72 -21.99
C GLY A 107 4.70 19.63 -22.78
N HIS A 108 5.48 20.49 -22.12
CA HIS A 108 6.38 21.46 -22.75
C HIS A 108 7.84 21.27 -22.28
N PRO A 109 8.51 20.14 -22.56
CA PRO A 109 9.88 19.91 -22.10
C PRO A 109 10.88 20.96 -22.65
N LEU A 110 11.85 21.34 -21.83
CA LEU A 110 12.91 22.28 -22.19
C LEU A 110 14.01 21.60 -23.04
N PRO A 111 14.75 22.36 -23.88
CA PRO A 111 15.91 21.85 -24.60
C PRO A 111 17.02 21.34 -23.65
N PRO A 112 17.96 20.49 -24.13
CA PRO A 112 19.06 19.99 -23.30
C PRO A 112 19.88 21.09 -22.62
N ALA A 113 20.03 21.00 -21.30
CA ALA A 113 20.63 22.04 -20.44
C ALA A 113 22.08 22.45 -20.78
N ALA A 114 22.85 21.56 -21.43
CA ALA A 114 24.25 21.81 -21.74
C ALA A 114 24.50 23.03 -22.66
N ALA A 115 23.48 23.51 -23.37
CA ALA A 115 23.60 24.62 -24.30
C ALA A 115 23.31 26.01 -23.69
N TRP A 116 22.53 26.08 -22.60
CA TRP A 116 21.95 27.34 -22.11
C TRP A 116 22.19 27.64 -20.61
N VAL A 117 22.99 26.80 -19.93
CA VAL A 117 23.26 26.90 -18.49
C VAL A 117 24.74 27.20 -18.18
N ILE A 118 24.98 28.07 -17.21
CA ILE A 118 26.28 28.33 -16.59
C ILE A 118 26.24 27.89 -15.12
N ASP A 119 27.24 27.11 -14.71
CA ASP A 119 27.34 26.57 -13.34
C ASP A 119 28.42 27.30 -12.53
N THR A 120 27.99 28.11 -11.54
CA THR A 120 28.90 28.87 -10.68
C THR A 120 29.75 27.98 -9.79
N MET A 121 29.35 26.74 -9.51
CA MET A 121 30.19 25.77 -8.77
C MET A 121 31.43 25.40 -9.61
N ARG A 122 31.25 25.17 -10.92
CA ARG A 122 32.37 24.88 -11.83
C ARG A 122 33.29 26.08 -11.98
N LEU A 123 32.71 27.27 -12.15
CA LEU A 123 33.48 28.52 -12.23
C LEU A 123 34.25 28.80 -10.93
N SER A 124 33.64 28.56 -9.77
CA SER A 124 34.28 28.72 -8.47
C SER A 124 35.44 27.76 -8.28
N LYS A 125 35.30 26.50 -8.70
CA LYS A 125 36.40 25.52 -8.66
C LYS A 125 37.57 25.90 -9.57
N LEU A 126 37.29 26.56 -10.68
CA LEU A 126 38.28 27.01 -11.65
C LEU A 126 39.04 28.26 -11.14
N LEU A 127 38.35 29.19 -10.50
CA LEU A 127 38.87 30.55 -10.24
C LEU A 127 39.14 30.86 -8.77
N LEU A 128 38.56 30.12 -7.82
CA LEU A 128 38.75 30.33 -6.39
C LEU A 128 39.68 29.27 -5.78
N PRO A 129 40.55 29.66 -4.84
CA PRO A 129 41.42 28.72 -4.15
C PRO A 129 40.62 27.74 -3.28
N GLY A 130 41.08 26.49 -3.17
CA GLY A 130 40.43 25.48 -2.31
C GLY A 130 39.28 24.71 -2.96
N SER A 131 38.96 24.98 -4.23
CA SER A 131 37.97 24.23 -5.02
C SER A 131 36.60 24.07 -4.34
N PRO A 132 35.97 25.17 -3.90
CA PRO A 132 34.71 25.11 -3.15
C PRO A 132 33.61 24.43 -3.97
N SER A 133 32.90 23.51 -3.34
CA SER A 133 31.78 22.77 -3.94
C SER A 133 30.41 23.17 -3.37
N LYS A 134 30.38 23.85 -2.23
CA LYS A 134 29.17 24.42 -1.64
C LYS A 134 29.12 25.92 -1.93
N LEU A 135 27.91 26.45 -2.09
CA LEU A 135 27.68 27.88 -2.27
C LEU A 135 28.26 28.67 -1.09
N SER A 136 28.02 28.22 0.15
CA SER A 136 28.57 28.85 1.38
C SER A 136 30.09 29.03 1.34
N ASP A 137 30.82 28.05 0.82
CA ASP A 137 32.28 28.06 0.79
C ASP A 137 32.78 29.03 -0.28
N ALA A 138 32.13 29.03 -1.46
CA ALA A 138 32.45 29.95 -2.54
C ALA A 138 32.14 31.41 -2.18
N LEU A 139 31.02 31.65 -1.48
CA LEU A 139 30.64 32.97 -0.95
C LEU A 139 31.65 33.45 0.10
N ALA A 140 32.03 32.59 1.05
CA ALA A 140 33.01 32.91 2.09
C ALA A 140 34.37 33.30 1.50
N LEU A 141 34.84 32.55 0.49
CA LEU A 141 36.09 32.84 -0.22
C LEU A 141 36.04 34.13 -1.05
N SER A 142 34.84 34.54 -1.45
CA SER A 142 34.60 35.77 -2.21
C SER A 142 34.22 36.95 -1.31
N GLY A 143 34.10 36.76 0.01
CA GLY A 143 33.71 37.78 0.96
C GLY A 143 32.23 38.20 0.87
N ILE A 144 31.39 37.39 0.22
CA ILE A 144 29.95 37.64 0.04
C ILE A 144 29.19 37.02 1.21
N ARG A 145 28.20 37.74 1.75
CA ARG A 145 27.33 37.25 2.84
C ARG A 145 25.96 36.91 2.30
N ASN A 146 25.42 35.78 2.76
CA ASN A 146 24.02 35.41 2.58
C ASN A 146 23.39 35.24 3.96
N GLU A 147 22.47 36.14 4.32
CA GLU A 147 21.87 36.21 5.65
C GLU A 147 20.65 35.29 5.82
N ALA A 148 20.13 34.73 4.71
CA ALA A 148 18.98 33.86 4.68
C ALA A 148 19.26 32.62 3.80
N ALA A 149 20.34 31.89 4.11
CA ALA A 149 20.68 30.65 3.42
C ALA A 149 19.53 29.62 3.51
N HIS A 150 19.34 28.82 2.45
CA HIS A 150 18.24 27.87 2.31
C HIS A 150 16.86 28.53 2.11
N ASN A 151 16.87 29.69 1.47
CA ASN A 151 15.72 30.33 0.85
C ASN A 151 16.08 30.56 -0.63
N ALA A 152 15.26 30.06 -1.54
CA ALA A 152 15.61 29.98 -2.96
C ALA A 152 15.93 31.36 -3.56
N LEU A 153 15.19 32.41 -3.19
CA LEU A 153 15.47 33.76 -3.71
C LEU A 153 16.78 34.32 -3.15
N ALA A 154 17.05 34.15 -1.85
CA ALA A 154 18.28 34.60 -1.21
C ALA A 154 19.51 33.89 -1.79
N ASP A 155 19.41 32.58 -2.02
CA ASP A 155 20.45 31.76 -2.64
C ASP A 155 20.68 32.14 -4.12
N ALA A 156 19.62 32.46 -4.87
CA ALA A 156 19.73 32.99 -6.23
C ALA A 156 20.44 34.36 -6.26
N VAL A 157 20.12 35.28 -5.34
CA VAL A 157 20.78 36.60 -5.22
C VAL A 157 22.26 36.46 -4.86
N ALA A 158 22.58 35.57 -3.92
CA ALA A 158 23.96 35.30 -3.53
C ALA A 158 24.75 34.66 -4.68
N THR A 159 24.12 33.75 -5.43
CA THR A 159 24.68 33.14 -6.63
C THR A 159 24.93 34.17 -7.74
N ALA A 160 24.04 35.15 -7.91
CA ALA A 160 24.23 36.26 -8.86
C ALA A 160 25.47 37.09 -8.49
N SER A 161 25.61 37.44 -7.21
CA SER A 161 26.77 38.18 -6.69
C SER A 161 28.07 37.42 -6.91
N LEU A 162 28.06 36.11 -6.66
CA LEU A 162 29.20 35.22 -6.93
C LEU A 162 29.51 35.13 -8.42
N PHE A 163 28.50 35.02 -9.27
CA PHE A 163 28.67 34.94 -10.73
C PHE A 163 29.40 36.17 -11.27
N TYR A 164 28.95 37.38 -10.93
CA TYR A 164 29.60 38.61 -11.41
C TYR A 164 31.01 38.79 -10.86
N GLU A 165 31.29 38.40 -9.61
CA GLU A 165 32.65 38.37 -9.06
C GLU A 165 33.57 37.40 -9.85
N LEU A 166 33.04 36.23 -10.25
CA LEU A 166 33.79 35.27 -11.06
C LEU A 166 34.01 35.79 -12.49
N VAL A 167 33.04 36.50 -13.07
CA VAL A 167 33.19 37.18 -14.37
C VAL A 167 34.27 38.25 -14.31
N ASP A 168 34.31 39.07 -13.26
CA ASP A 168 35.37 40.06 -13.03
C ASP A 168 36.76 39.41 -12.88
N ARG A 169 36.81 38.16 -12.40
CA ARG A 169 38.02 37.32 -12.32
C ARG A 169 38.36 36.59 -13.61
N GLY A 170 37.58 36.79 -14.69
CA GLY A 170 37.85 36.23 -16.01
C GLY A 170 37.13 34.90 -16.31
N ALA A 171 35.99 34.62 -15.67
CA ALA A 171 35.17 33.46 -16.00
C ALA A 171 34.70 33.47 -17.47
N PRO A 172 34.75 32.33 -18.18
CA PRO A 172 34.17 32.22 -19.51
C PRO A 172 32.63 32.20 -19.41
N VAL A 173 31.97 33.18 -20.02
CA VAL A 173 30.50 33.24 -20.17
C VAL A 173 30.14 32.72 -21.56
N ALA A 174 30.06 31.39 -21.70
CA ALA A 174 29.77 30.71 -22.95
C ALA A 174 28.54 29.81 -22.81
N ALA A 175 27.36 30.38 -23.03
CA ALA A 175 26.07 29.69 -23.10
C ALA A 175 25.11 30.49 -23.99
N GLU A 176 24.20 29.79 -24.66
CA GLU A 176 23.18 30.38 -25.53
C GLU A 176 21.91 30.70 -24.75
N PRO A 177 21.09 31.69 -25.16
CA PRO A 177 19.79 31.96 -24.54
C PRO A 177 18.81 30.79 -24.66
N LEU A 178 18.04 30.54 -23.60
CA LEU A 178 16.97 29.54 -23.59
C LEU A 178 15.72 30.08 -24.31
N GLU A 179 15.22 29.35 -25.30
CA GLU A 179 13.93 29.62 -25.96
C GLU A 179 12.86 28.66 -25.43
N VAL A 180 11.75 29.19 -24.90
CA VAL A 180 10.61 28.40 -24.38
C VAL A 180 9.45 28.37 -25.37
N ASP A 181 8.59 27.37 -25.25
CA ASP A 181 7.39 27.24 -26.09
C ASP A 181 6.46 28.46 -25.95
N ARG A 182 6.04 29.03 -27.09
CA ARG A 182 5.15 30.20 -27.12
C ARG A 182 3.79 29.94 -26.49
N ALA A 183 3.32 28.69 -26.47
CA ALA A 183 2.06 28.32 -25.83
C ALA A 183 2.09 28.59 -24.31
N LEU A 184 3.25 28.41 -23.66
CA LEU A 184 3.42 28.69 -22.22
C LEU A 184 3.34 30.19 -21.90
N LEU A 185 3.72 31.05 -22.86
CA LEU A 185 3.71 32.52 -22.70
C LEU A 185 2.31 33.13 -22.91
N GLN A 186 1.29 32.33 -23.24
CA GLN A 186 -0.09 32.79 -23.52
C GLN A 186 -1.11 32.38 -22.46
N LEU A 187 -0.68 31.73 -21.37
CA LEU A 187 -1.53 31.38 -20.23
C LEU A 187 -1.78 32.66 -19.40
N GLU A 188 -2.87 33.39 -19.67
CA GLU A 188 -3.33 34.53 -18.85
C GLU A 188 -4.39 34.08 -17.83
N GLY A 189 -4.11 34.32 -16.55
CA GLY A 189 -5.01 34.33 -15.38
C GLY A 189 -6.35 33.60 -15.46
N ALA A 190 -6.37 32.31 -15.14
CA ALA A 190 -7.61 31.56 -14.90
C ALA A 190 -7.48 30.75 -13.61
N ALA A 191 -8.11 31.19 -12.52
CA ALA A 191 -8.19 30.38 -11.30
C ALA A 191 -9.55 30.51 -10.60
N VAL A 192 -10.63 30.24 -11.35
CA VAL A 192 -11.97 30.04 -10.77
C VAL A 192 -12.34 28.55 -10.74
N LEU A 193 -11.59 27.71 -11.45
CA LEU A 193 -11.90 26.28 -11.56
C LEU A 193 -11.43 25.51 -10.32
N PRO A 194 -12.33 24.79 -9.64
CA PRO A 194 -11.99 24.04 -8.45
C PRO A 194 -11.26 22.74 -8.83
N ARG A 195 -10.36 22.31 -7.94
CA ARG A 195 -9.62 21.04 -8.10
C ARG A 195 -10.57 19.83 -8.15
N PRO A 196 -10.20 18.75 -8.85
CA PRO A 196 -10.96 17.49 -8.84
C PRO A 196 -10.95 16.86 -7.44
N VAL A 197 -12.13 16.53 -6.91
CA VAL A 197 -12.26 15.87 -5.61
C VAL A 197 -12.32 14.37 -5.83
N ARG A 198 -11.41 13.62 -5.20
CA ARG A 198 -11.47 12.15 -5.25
C ARG A 198 -12.63 11.66 -4.41
N THR A 199 -13.64 11.11 -5.07
CA THR A 199 -14.83 10.53 -4.46
C THR A 199 -14.60 9.06 -4.07
N GLY A 200 -13.51 8.45 -4.54
CA GLY A 200 -13.24 7.02 -4.37
C GLY A 200 -14.02 6.13 -5.34
N GLN A 201 -14.79 6.74 -6.25
CA GLN A 201 -15.46 6.09 -7.37
C GLN A 201 -14.74 6.49 -8.68
N PRO A 202 -14.02 5.58 -9.33
CA PRO A 202 -13.22 5.88 -10.52
C PRO A 202 -14.02 6.56 -11.65
N GLU A 203 -15.30 6.22 -11.79
CA GLU A 203 -16.21 6.72 -12.82
C GLU A 203 -16.54 8.21 -12.59
N THR A 204 -16.90 8.56 -11.35
CA THR A 204 -17.18 9.93 -10.94
C THR A 204 -15.93 10.81 -11.03
N ASP A 205 -14.78 10.28 -10.60
CA ASP A 205 -13.50 11.00 -10.63
C ASP A 205 -13.04 11.28 -12.07
N ALA A 206 -13.18 10.31 -12.97
CA ALA A 206 -12.88 10.46 -14.39
C ALA A 206 -13.82 11.45 -15.10
N TYR A 207 -15.11 11.45 -14.75
CA TYR A 207 -16.07 12.41 -15.30
C TYR A 207 -15.81 13.84 -14.82
N GLN A 208 -15.48 14.01 -13.54
CA GLN A 208 -15.12 15.32 -12.98
C GLN A 208 -13.87 15.92 -13.62
N GLN A 209 -12.86 15.10 -13.92
CA GLN A 209 -11.64 15.57 -14.61
C GLN A 209 -11.95 16.08 -16.02
N LEU A 210 -12.77 15.34 -16.78
CA LEU A 210 -13.19 15.79 -18.11
C LEU A 210 -14.01 17.08 -18.03
N LEU A 211 -14.89 17.20 -17.03
CA LEU A 211 -15.69 18.40 -16.80
C LEU A 211 -14.83 19.63 -16.50
N ILE A 212 -13.78 19.48 -15.68
CA ILE A 212 -12.83 20.58 -15.39
C ILE A 212 -12.09 20.97 -16.66
N SER A 213 -11.59 20.00 -17.42
CA SER A 213 -10.89 20.25 -18.69
C SER A 213 -11.77 20.94 -19.73
N ALA A 214 -13.07 20.65 -19.76
CA ALA A 214 -14.02 21.26 -20.69
C ALA A 214 -14.49 22.66 -20.23
N LEU A 215 -14.22 23.04 -18.98
CA LEU A 215 -14.53 24.37 -18.44
C LEU A 215 -13.29 25.28 -18.40
N ASP A 216 -12.12 24.79 -18.81
CA ASP A 216 -10.81 25.44 -18.71
C ASP A 216 -10.76 26.80 -19.44
N ASP A 217 -11.40 26.88 -20.60
CA ASP A 217 -11.51 28.09 -21.41
C ASP A 217 -12.73 28.97 -21.05
N GLY A 218 -13.55 28.52 -20.09
CA GLY A 218 -14.76 29.19 -19.65
C GLY A 218 -15.93 29.18 -20.64
N VAL A 219 -15.87 28.37 -21.70
CA VAL A 219 -16.88 28.26 -22.76
C VAL A 219 -17.08 26.81 -23.20
N LEU A 220 -18.21 26.20 -22.84
CA LEU A 220 -18.55 24.86 -23.32
C LEU A 220 -19.12 24.91 -24.74
N THR A 221 -18.42 24.29 -25.69
CA THR A 221 -18.89 24.11 -27.07
C THR A 221 -19.91 22.96 -27.18
N ASP A 222 -20.74 22.97 -28.23
CA ASP A 222 -21.68 21.87 -28.52
C ASP A 222 -20.96 20.51 -28.59
N SER A 223 -19.74 20.48 -29.12
CA SER A 223 -18.92 19.27 -29.23
C SER A 223 -18.41 18.77 -27.86
N GLU A 224 -18.07 19.68 -26.94
CA GLU A 224 -17.69 19.30 -25.56
C GLU A 224 -18.88 18.83 -24.75
N LEU A 225 -20.06 19.43 -24.95
CA LEU A 225 -21.31 18.94 -24.36
C LEU A 225 -21.66 17.53 -24.86
N GLU A 226 -21.53 17.27 -26.16
CA GLU A 226 -21.69 15.91 -26.73
C GLU A 226 -20.67 14.93 -26.15
N LEU A 227 -19.41 15.36 -25.97
CA LEU A 227 -18.35 14.55 -25.38
C LEU A 227 -18.65 14.21 -23.91
N LEU A 228 -19.13 15.19 -23.12
CA LEU A 228 -19.52 14.99 -21.73
C LEU A 228 -20.70 14.00 -21.63
N VAL A 229 -21.71 14.11 -22.48
CA VAL A 229 -22.85 13.18 -22.50
C VAL A 229 -22.39 11.77 -22.91
N SER A 230 -21.56 11.66 -23.96
CA SER A 230 -21.02 10.38 -24.40
C SER A 230 -20.14 9.72 -23.33
N LYS A 231 -19.31 10.51 -22.63
CA LYS A 231 -18.42 10.00 -21.59
C LYS A 231 -19.19 9.57 -20.34
N ALA A 232 -20.20 10.33 -19.92
CA ALA A 232 -21.09 9.94 -18.83
C ALA A 232 -21.77 8.60 -19.12
N SER A 233 -22.29 8.40 -20.34
CA SER A 233 -22.89 7.12 -20.75
C SER A 233 -21.88 5.97 -20.80
N ALA A 234 -20.65 6.21 -21.25
CA ALA A 234 -19.61 5.19 -21.31
C ALA A 234 -19.10 4.77 -19.92
N LEU A 235 -19.14 5.70 -18.95
CA LEU A 235 -18.79 5.46 -17.55
C LEU A 235 -19.97 4.90 -16.73
N GLY A 236 -21.13 4.69 -17.35
CA GLY A 236 -22.32 4.15 -16.68
C GLY A 236 -23.04 5.13 -15.75
N LEU A 237 -22.74 6.44 -15.84
CA LEU A 237 -23.39 7.46 -15.02
C LEU A 237 -24.78 7.78 -15.57
N THR A 238 -25.78 7.79 -14.70
CA THR A 238 -27.14 8.24 -15.04
C THR A 238 -27.18 9.75 -15.26
N ARG A 239 -28.23 10.23 -15.95
CA ARG A 239 -28.42 11.68 -16.14
C ARG A 239 -28.52 12.40 -14.81
N GLU A 240 -29.21 11.82 -13.83
CA GLU A 240 -29.36 12.35 -12.48
C GLU A 240 -28.05 12.38 -11.69
N GLU A 241 -27.10 11.48 -11.96
CA GLU A 241 -25.75 11.50 -11.36
C GLU A 241 -24.87 12.57 -12.00
N ALA A 242 -24.88 12.69 -13.33
CA ALA A 242 -24.14 13.73 -14.05
C ALA A 242 -24.60 15.13 -13.63
N THR A 243 -25.92 15.37 -13.52
CA THR A 243 -26.48 16.64 -13.05
C THR A 243 -26.05 16.96 -11.61
N ARG A 244 -26.00 15.96 -10.71
CA ARG A 244 -25.49 16.18 -9.34
C ARG A 244 -24.01 16.56 -9.32
N ILE A 245 -23.20 15.98 -10.21
CA ILE A 245 -21.78 16.32 -10.37
C ILE A 245 -21.62 17.74 -10.91
N HIS A 246 -22.45 18.15 -11.88
CA HIS A 246 -22.48 19.53 -12.41
C HIS A 246 -22.84 20.55 -11.33
N GLU A 247 -23.91 20.30 -10.56
CA GLU A 247 -24.30 21.17 -9.45
C GLU A 247 -23.19 21.31 -8.39
N SER A 248 -22.55 20.20 -8.02
CA SER A 248 -21.41 20.21 -7.08
C SER A 248 -20.22 20.99 -7.65
N MET A 249 -19.94 20.90 -8.95
CA MET A 249 -18.89 21.67 -9.61
C MET A 249 -19.15 23.18 -9.52
N ILE A 250 -20.37 23.62 -9.85
CA ILE A 250 -20.77 25.03 -9.78
C ILE A 250 -20.71 25.58 -8.35
N LYS A 251 -21.12 24.78 -7.35
CA LYS A 251 -20.97 25.16 -5.93
C LYS A 251 -19.51 25.35 -5.54
N ARG A 252 -18.62 24.45 -5.96
CA ARG A 252 -17.19 24.57 -5.68
C ARG A 252 -16.57 25.78 -6.38
N MET A 253 -16.93 26.07 -7.63
CA MET A 253 -16.51 27.29 -8.33
C MET A 253 -16.93 28.55 -7.55
N ALA A 254 -18.16 28.59 -7.04
CA ALA A 254 -18.63 29.70 -6.22
C ALA A 254 -17.89 29.82 -4.88
N ILE A 255 -17.63 28.70 -4.18
CA ILE A 255 -16.86 28.70 -2.93
C ILE A 255 -15.43 29.19 -3.16
N THR A 256 -14.80 28.79 -4.27
CA THR A 256 -13.45 29.23 -4.66
C THR A 256 -13.43 30.71 -5.01
N ALA A 257 -14.41 31.20 -5.77
CA ALA A 257 -14.52 32.61 -6.11
C ALA A 257 -14.75 33.51 -4.89
N TRP A 258 -15.33 32.97 -3.81
CA TRP A 258 -15.45 33.69 -2.52
C TRP A 258 -14.22 33.56 -1.61
N ALA A 259 -13.16 32.87 -2.04
CA ALA A 259 -12.01 32.55 -1.18
C ALA A 259 -11.22 33.78 -0.72
N ASP A 260 -11.25 34.88 -1.49
CA ASP A 260 -10.64 36.16 -1.16
C ASP A 260 -11.64 37.19 -0.58
N GLY A 261 -12.91 36.79 -0.40
CA GLY A 261 -13.99 37.63 0.08
C GLY A 261 -14.62 38.55 -0.96
N ILE A 262 -14.15 38.54 -2.22
CA ILE A 262 -14.58 39.45 -3.27
C ILE A 262 -14.97 38.66 -4.51
N LEU A 263 -16.27 38.50 -4.74
CA LEU A 263 -16.76 37.99 -6.02
C LEU A 263 -16.64 39.08 -7.10
N THR A 264 -15.70 38.92 -8.03
CA THR A 264 -15.52 39.83 -9.17
C THR A 264 -16.62 39.65 -10.22
N GLY A 265 -16.84 40.69 -11.04
CA GLY A 265 -17.81 40.59 -12.14
C GLY A 265 -17.42 39.56 -13.21
N GLU A 266 -16.13 39.26 -13.36
CA GLU A 266 -15.61 38.25 -14.28
C GLU A 266 -15.86 36.83 -13.76
N GLU A 267 -15.61 36.58 -12.47
CA GLU A 267 -15.94 35.32 -11.80
C GLU A 267 -17.44 35.04 -11.77
N GLU A 268 -18.25 36.05 -11.43
CA GLU A 268 -19.71 35.92 -11.46
C GLU A 268 -20.20 35.54 -12.87
N SER A 269 -19.65 36.19 -13.90
CA SER A 269 -20.00 35.93 -15.29
C SER A 269 -19.56 34.54 -15.74
N LEU A 270 -18.37 34.07 -15.33
CA LEU A 270 -17.87 32.73 -15.63
C LEU A 270 -18.76 31.64 -15.02
N ILE A 271 -19.08 31.76 -13.72
CA ILE A 271 -19.90 30.78 -12.99
C ILE A 271 -21.30 30.69 -13.61
N ARG A 272 -21.90 31.83 -13.99
CA ARG A 272 -23.21 31.86 -14.64
C ARG A 272 -23.20 31.19 -16.02
N ARG A 273 -22.17 31.43 -16.83
CA ARG A 273 -22.02 30.78 -18.15
C ARG A 273 -21.81 29.27 -18.02
N ALA A 274 -20.97 28.84 -17.08
CA ALA A 274 -20.72 27.43 -16.81
C ALA A 274 -22.02 26.72 -16.36
N ALA A 275 -22.79 27.35 -15.47
CA ALA A 275 -24.04 26.79 -14.98
C ALA A 275 -25.13 26.69 -16.07
N GLU A 276 -25.25 27.70 -16.94
CA GLU A 276 -26.18 27.68 -18.08
C GLU A 276 -25.83 26.55 -19.07
N SER A 277 -24.54 26.39 -19.37
CA SER A 277 -24.07 25.34 -20.29
C SER A 277 -24.27 23.93 -19.74
N LEU A 278 -24.21 23.77 -18.41
CA LEU A 278 -24.39 22.49 -17.72
C LEU A 278 -25.84 22.22 -17.28
N ASP A 279 -26.82 23.03 -17.70
CA ASP A 279 -28.24 22.90 -17.34
C ASP A 279 -28.49 22.95 -15.81
N VAL A 280 -27.64 23.67 -15.07
CA VAL A 280 -27.83 23.92 -13.63
C VAL A 280 -28.81 25.07 -13.44
N ALA A 281 -29.86 24.84 -12.66
CA ALA A 281 -30.94 25.82 -12.49
C ALA A 281 -30.42 27.18 -11.98
N ALA A 282 -30.79 28.27 -12.67
CA ALA A 282 -30.40 29.64 -12.31
C ALA A 282 -30.72 30.00 -10.84
N THR A 283 -31.78 29.40 -10.27
CA THR A 283 -32.14 29.59 -8.85
C THR A 283 -31.13 29.01 -7.86
N VAL A 284 -30.35 28.00 -8.25
CA VAL A 284 -29.25 27.44 -7.44
C VAL A 284 -28.05 28.39 -7.48
N VAL A 285 -27.69 28.84 -8.68
CA VAL A 285 -26.60 29.80 -8.91
C VAL A 285 -26.88 31.12 -8.21
N ASP A 286 -28.09 31.65 -8.34
CA ASP A 286 -28.50 32.88 -7.69
C ASP A 286 -28.39 32.76 -6.17
N LYS A 287 -28.73 31.62 -5.56
CA LYS A 287 -28.54 31.42 -4.11
C LYS A 287 -27.06 31.39 -3.69
N LEU A 288 -26.17 30.87 -4.53
CA LEU A 288 -24.72 30.77 -4.26
C LEU A 288 -24.01 32.12 -4.44
N LEU A 289 -24.45 32.92 -5.41
CA LEU A 289 -23.85 34.21 -5.76
C LEU A 289 -24.55 35.40 -5.08
N SER A 290 -25.82 35.25 -4.66
CA SER A 290 -26.51 36.29 -3.91
C SER A 290 -25.96 36.34 -2.49
N SER A 291 -25.10 37.33 -2.24
CA SER A 291 -24.88 37.82 -0.87
C SER A 291 -26.23 38.11 -0.24
N SER A 292 -26.54 37.49 0.89
CA SER A 292 -27.66 37.94 1.69
C SER A 292 -27.29 39.33 2.25
N ARG A 293 -27.66 40.39 1.54
CA ARG A 293 -27.77 41.76 2.06
C ARG A 293 -28.84 41.88 3.17
N GLY A 294 -28.99 40.87 4.02
CA GLY A 294 -30.11 40.75 4.96
C GLY A 294 -29.97 39.76 6.13
N LEU A 295 -28.89 39.00 6.29
CA LEU A 295 -28.69 38.13 7.47
C LEU A 295 -27.30 38.27 8.12
N SER A 296 -26.74 39.47 8.09
CA SER A 296 -25.61 39.85 8.95
C SER A 296 -26.05 39.92 10.42
N GLN A 297 -26.14 38.77 11.09
CA GLN A 297 -26.17 38.67 12.56
C GLN A 297 -25.04 37.79 13.13
N VAL A 298 -24.25 37.13 12.29
CA VAL A 298 -23.15 36.27 12.74
C VAL A 298 -21.84 37.05 12.69
N ALA A 299 -21.38 37.54 13.85
CA ALA A 299 -20.05 38.11 14.00
C ALA A 299 -19.10 36.99 14.46
N LEU A 300 -18.11 36.64 13.63
CA LEU A 300 -17.04 35.74 14.05
C LEU A 300 -16.16 36.48 15.06
N VAL A 301 -16.12 35.98 16.30
CA VAL A 301 -15.25 36.54 17.36
C VAL A 301 -13.83 36.04 17.13
N PRO A 302 -12.81 36.90 16.98
CA PRO A 302 -11.42 36.49 16.84
C PRO A 302 -10.98 35.56 18.00
N GLY A 303 -10.29 34.46 17.69
CA GLY A 303 -9.95 33.41 18.67
C GLY A 303 -11.08 32.42 18.98
N GLY A 304 -12.27 32.61 18.40
CA GLY A 304 -13.45 31.76 18.61
C GLY A 304 -13.31 30.36 18.01
N ARG A 305 -14.21 29.44 18.40
CA ARG A 305 -14.23 28.06 17.89
C ARG A 305 -15.23 27.87 16.75
N ILE A 306 -14.77 27.36 15.61
CA ILE A 306 -15.63 26.97 14.48
C ILE A 306 -15.75 25.44 14.45
N SER A 307 -16.98 24.95 14.27
CA SER A 307 -17.28 23.51 14.19
C SER A 307 -17.86 23.17 12.84
N PHE A 308 -17.63 21.93 12.36
CA PHE A 308 -18.13 21.45 11.06
C PHE A 308 -19.08 20.25 11.19
N THR A 309 -20.11 20.18 10.34
CA THR A 309 -21.06 19.06 10.27
C THR A 309 -21.56 18.82 8.84
N GLY A 310 -21.88 17.56 8.52
CA GLY A 310 -22.35 17.15 7.20
C GLY A 310 -21.22 16.78 6.23
N GLU A 311 -21.62 16.41 5.02
CA GLU A 311 -20.77 16.13 3.87
C GLU A 311 -20.58 17.45 3.10
N LEU A 312 -19.40 18.05 3.30
CA LEU A 312 -19.07 19.39 2.80
C LEU A 312 -18.56 19.31 1.35
N GLU A 313 -18.80 20.34 0.55
CA GLU A 313 -18.37 20.42 -0.86
C GLU A 313 -16.85 20.62 -0.98
N MET A 314 -16.21 21.30 -0.02
CA MET A 314 -14.75 21.23 0.17
C MET A 314 -14.38 20.26 1.30
N PRO A 315 -13.23 19.55 1.20
CA PRO A 315 -12.76 18.67 2.26
C PRO A 315 -12.71 19.39 3.61
N ARG A 316 -13.24 18.75 4.65
CA ARG A 316 -13.32 19.34 6.00
C ARG A 316 -11.96 19.81 6.49
N GLU A 317 -10.91 19.02 6.28
CA GLU A 317 -9.53 19.35 6.66
C GLU A 317 -9.06 20.67 6.02
N SER A 318 -9.44 20.93 4.77
CA SER A 318 -9.12 22.19 4.08
C SER A 318 -9.81 23.38 4.74
N TRP A 319 -11.05 23.22 5.18
CA TRP A 319 -11.76 24.25 5.94
C TRP A 319 -11.18 24.47 7.33
N GLU A 320 -10.84 23.39 8.03
CA GLU A 320 -10.23 23.44 9.36
C GLU A 320 -8.88 24.17 9.33
N GLN A 321 -8.03 23.86 8.34
CA GLN A 321 -6.77 24.56 8.10
C GLN A 321 -6.98 26.04 7.73
N ARG A 322 -8.03 26.37 6.97
CA ARG A 322 -8.38 27.75 6.59
C ARG A 322 -8.67 28.62 7.82
N VAL A 323 -9.55 28.15 8.69
CA VAL A 323 -9.96 28.89 9.88
C VAL A 323 -8.88 28.90 10.97
N VAL A 324 -8.07 27.84 11.10
CA VAL A 324 -6.95 27.80 12.06
C VAL A 324 -5.90 28.87 11.75
N ALA A 325 -5.53 29.05 10.48
CA ALA A 325 -4.52 30.08 10.15
C ALA A 325 -5.02 31.52 10.34
N LEU A 326 -6.34 31.74 10.41
CA LEU A 326 -6.94 33.03 10.75
C LEU A 326 -7.11 33.20 12.28
N GLY A 327 -6.60 32.26 13.07
CA GLY A 327 -6.61 32.30 14.54
C GLY A 327 -7.87 31.71 15.19
N TYR A 328 -8.72 30.98 14.46
CA TYR A 328 -9.87 30.28 15.04
C TYR A 328 -9.51 28.85 15.46
N SER A 329 -10.11 28.34 16.53
CA SER A 329 -9.94 26.94 16.91
C SER A 329 -11.00 26.04 16.26
N VAL A 330 -10.65 24.78 16.02
CA VAL A 330 -11.57 23.79 15.43
C VAL A 330 -11.87 22.71 16.45
N GLY A 331 -13.11 22.23 16.47
CA GLY A 331 -13.46 21.06 17.27
C GLY A 331 -14.96 20.81 17.40
N GLY A 332 -15.35 19.97 18.36
CA GLY A 332 -16.75 19.69 18.67
C GLY A 332 -17.52 20.93 19.11
N ILE A 333 -18.85 20.92 18.90
CA ILE A 333 -19.74 22.04 19.24
C ILE A 333 -19.82 22.24 20.76
N THR A 334 -19.45 23.44 21.21
CA THR A 334 -19.56 23.87 22.62
C THR A 334 -20.37 25.16 22.70
N LYS A 335 -20.68 25.61 23.93
CA LYS A 335 -21.34 26.91 24.14
C LYS A 335 -20.45 28.11 23.79
N GLN A 336 -19.15 27.88 23.61
CA GLN A 336 -18.16 28.90 23.23
C GLN A 336 -17.85 28.89 21.72
N SER A 337 -18.48 27.98 20.96
CA SER A 337 -18.36 27.98 19.51
C SER A 337 -19.00 29.23 18.92
N CYS A 338 -18.29 29.90 18.00
CA CYS A 338 -18.79 31.10 17.32
C CYS A 338 -19.69 30.76 16.13
N ALA A 339 -19.47 29.64 15.45
CA ALA A 339 -20.34 29.15 14.38
C ALA A 339 -20.26 27.63 14.19
N LEU A 340 -21.34 27.03 13.70
CA LEU A 340 -21.39 25.68 13.15
C LEU A 340 -21.57 25.76 11.64
N VAL A 341 -20.59 25.27 10.88
CA VAL A 341 -20.62 25.22 9.43
C VAL A 341 -21.27 23.89 9.02
N ALA A 342 -22.36 23.97 8.26
CA ALA A 342 -23.14 22.83 7.83
C ALA A 342 -23.30 22.81 6.31
N ALA A 343 -23.20 21.62 5.71
CA ALA A 343 -23.52 21.41 4.29
C ALA A 343 -24.94 21.85 3.93
N ASP A 344 -25.88 21.68 4.87
CA ASP A 344 -27.23 22.24 4.83
C ASP A 344 -27.53 22.92 6.18
N PRO A 345 -27.65 24.27 6.22
CA PRO A 345 -27.98 25.00 7.45
C PRO A 345 -29.32 24.59 8.09
N GLU A 346 -30.27 24.06 7.31
CA GLU A 346 -31.56 23.58 7.81
C GLU A 346 -31.50 22.15 8.38
N SER A 347 -30.32 21.50 8.29
CA SER A 347 -30.11 20.14 8.77
C SER A 347 -30.46 19.96 10.26
N ARG A 348 -31.05 18.80 10.58
CA ARG A 348 -31.44 18.40 11.94
C ARG A 348 -30.44 17.44 12.60
N SER A 349 -29.17 17.45 12.15
CA SER A 349 -28.11 16.61 12.71
C SER A 349 -27.94 16.80 14.22
N GLY A 350 -27.36 15.82 14.92
CA GLY A 350 -27.12 15.92 16.37
C GLY A 350 -26.29 17.14 16.77
N LYS A 351 -25.31 17.54 15.92
CA LYS A 351 -24.52 18.76 16.11
C LYS A 351 -25.33 20.03 15.83
N ALA A 352 -26.17 20.03 14.79
CA ALA A 352 -27.06 21.16 14.46
C ALA A 352 -28.17 21.36 15.50
N LYS A 353 -28.70 20.29 16.08
CA LYS A 353 -29.61 20.38 17.23
C LYS A 353 -28.91 20.99 18.45
N LYS A 354 -27.70 20.50 18.77
CA LYS A 354 -26.91 20.99 19.89
C LYS A 354 -26.45 22.45 19.72
N ALA A 355 -26.15 22.87 18.50
CA ALA A 355 -25.85 24.28 18.17
C ALA A 355 -27.06 25.18 18.43
N ARG A 356 -28.27 24.79 17.97
CA ARG A 356 -29.52 25.50 18.26
C ARG A 356 -29.81 25.56 19.76
N ASP A 357 -29.62 24.46 20.47
CA ASP A 357 -29.79 24.39 21.94
C ASP A 357 -28.79 25.30 22.69
N TYR A 358 -27.62 25.56 22.11
CA TYR A 358 -26.58 26.44 22.66
C TYR A 358 -26.66 27.88 22.14
N GLY A 359 -27.56 28.18 21.20
CA GLY A 359 -27.65 29.48 20.54
C GLY A 359 -26.47 29.80 19.62
N VAL A 360 -25.71 28.79 19.18
CA VAL A 360 -24.60 28.96 18.22
C VAL A 360 -25.18 29.03 16.81
N PRO A 361 -24.82 30.04 16.00
CA PRO A 361 -25.34 30.19 14.64
C PRO A 361 -24.87 29.06 13.73
N ILE A 362 -25.75 28.66 12.81
CA ILE A 362 -25.47 27.63 11.79
C ILE A 362 -25.36 28.35 10.44
N ILE A 363 -24.24 28.18 9.76
CA ILE A 363 -23.93 28.83 8.48
C ILE A 363 -23.53 27.81 7.41
N SER A 364 -23.65 28.19 6.15
CA SER A 364 -23.23 27.39 5.00
C SER A 364 -21.75 27.59 4.63
N GLU A 365 -21.19 26.74 3.77
CA GLU A 365 -19.81 26.87 3.28
C GLU A 365 -19.54 28.19 2.52
N PRO A 366 -20.42 28.67 1.61
CA PRO A 366 -20.24 29.96 0.97
C PRO A 366 -20.30 31.14 1.96
N GLU A 367 -21.17 31.08 2.97
CA GLU A 367 -21.26 32.11 4.01
C GLU A 367 -19.99 32.14 4.87
N LEU A 368 -19.41 30.97 5.19
CA LEU A 368 -18.10 30.91 5.85
C LEU A 368 -17.01 31.52 4.97
N ALA A 369 -16.96 31.17 3.68
CA ALA A 369 -15.98 31.69 2.71
C ALA A 369 -16.01 33.23 2.68
N GLN A 370 -17.22 33.79 2.60
CA GLN A 370 -17.44 35.23 2.63
C GLN A 370 -16.99 35.87 3.95
N LEU A 371 -17.39 35.30 5.09
CA LEU A 371 -17.08 35.84 6.43
C LEU A 371 -15.58 35.83 6.76
N ILE A 372 -14.82 34.88 6.21
CA ILE A 372 -13.36 34.83 6.38
C ILE A 372 -12.61 35.71 5.39
N GLY A 373 -13.17 35.94 4.19
CA GLY A 373 -12.59 36.84 3.20
C GLY A 373 -12.74 38.32 3.57
N ASP A 374 -13.82 38.69 4.27
CA ASP A 374 -14.08 40.05 4.78
C ASP A 374 -13.16 40.49 5.95
N HIS A 375 -12.24 39.64 6.43
CA HIS A 375 -11.25 40.01 7.45
C HIS A 375 -9.98 40.55 6.78
N PRO A 376 -9.76 41.88 6.72
CA PRO A 376 -8.56 42.42 6.10
C PRO A 376 -7.34 42.09 6.97
N VAL A 377 -6.29 41.58 6.33
CA VAL A 377 -4.94 41.61 6.88
C VAL A 377 -4.60 43.07 7.15
N THR A 378 -4.61 43.48 8.42
CA THR A 378 -4.15 44.82 8.80
C THR A 378 -2.67 44.94 8.47
N GLN A 379 -2.35 45.70 7.42
CA GLN A 379 -1.09 46.43 7.33
C GLN A 379 -1.05 47.42 8.50
N GLY A 380 -0.14 47.20 9.44
CA GLY A 380 0.07 48.06 10.59
C GLY A 380 1.56 48.24 10.84
N GLU A 381 2.05 49.44 10.57
CA GLU A 381 3.33 49.95 11.07
C GLU A 381 3.41 49.77 12.60
N GLY A 382 4.58 49.31 13.07
CA GLY A 382 5.10 49.41 14.44
C GLY A 382 4.08 49.55 15.58
N ALA A 383 3.59 48.43 16.09
CA ALA A 383 3.16 48.33 17.48
C ALA A 383 3.97 47.20 18.12
N ASP A 384 4.74 47.55 19.15
CA ASP A 384 5.51 46.65 19.98
C ASP A 384 4.65 45.45 20.43
N ILE A 385 4.85 44.31 19.78
CA ILE A 385 4.39 43.01 20.29
C ILE A 385 5.57 42.45 21.04
N TYR A 386 5.40 42.33 22.36
CA TYR A 386 6.30 41.61 23.23
C TYR A 386 6.73 40.30 22.57
N VAL A 387 8.04 40.16 22.40
CA VAL A 387 8.69 38.88 22.16
C VAL A 387 8.42 38.05 23.40
N ASP A 388 7.39 37.20 23.35
CA ASP A 388 7.47 35.98 24.13
C ASP A 388 8.58 35.16 23.48
N GLU A 389 9.60 34.86 24.28
CA GLU A 389 10.61 33.87 23.94
C GLU A 389 9.91 32.63 23.36
N PRO A 390 10.48 31.98 22.34
CA PRO A 390 9.87 30.77 21.78
C PRO A 390 9.62 29.80 22.93
N ALA A 391 8.34 29.44 23.14
CA ALA A 391 7.95 28.50 24.17
C ALA A 391 8.91 27.31 24.13
N GLU A 392 9.55 27.02 25.26
CA GLU A 392 10.49 25.92 25.39
C GLU A 392 9.89 24.66 24.75
N ASN A 393 10.62 24.08 23.80
CA ASN A 393 10.28 22.79 23.21
C ASN A 393 10.03 21.78 24.34
N PRO A 394 8.92 21.02 24.34
CA PRO A 394 8.64 20.07 25.41
C PRO A 394 9.75 19.00 25.45
N ASP A 395 10.57 19.04 26.48
CA ASP A 395 11.57 18.03 26.75
C ASP A 395 10.89 16.73 27.20
N PHE A 396 10.73 15.80 26.25
CA PHE A 396 10.10 14.52 26.49
C PHE A 396 10.98 13.54 27.29
N THR A 397 12.23 13.87 27.61
CA THR A 397 13.13 12.97 28.36
C THR A 397 12.62 12.65 29.77
N GLY A 398 11.82 13.53 30.38
CA GLY A 398 11.12 13.28 31.65
C GLY A 398 9.80 12.50 31.52
N ILE A 399 9.25 12.39 30.31
CA ILE A 399 7.96 11.72 30.01
C ILE A 399 8.19 10.30 29.49
N PHE A 400 9.23 10.09 28.66
CA PHE A 400 9.61 8.81 28.07
C PHE A 400 11.07 8.47 28.39
N PRO A 401 11.41 8.18 29.68
CA PRO A 401 12.79 8.12 30.17
C PRO A 401 13.65 6.98 29.61
N TRP A 402 13.04 6.01 28.92
CA TRP A 402 13.73 4.93 28.21
C TRP A 402 14.31 5.38 26.86
N PHE A 403 13.91 6.55 26.36
CA PHE A 403 14.43 7.14 25.12
C PHE A 403 15.47 8.21 25.46
N GLY A 404 16.74 7.80 25.49
CA GLY A 404 17.87 8.62 25.96
C GLY A 404 18.39 9.68 24.99
N GLU A 405 17.62 10.07 23.97
CA GLU A 405 17.95 11.13 23.01
C GLU A 405 16.82 12.17 23.00
N ALA A 406 17.14 13.46 23.06
CA ALA A 406 16.14 14.52 22.97
C ALA A 406 15.53 14.53 21.55
N THR A 407 14.22 14.31 21.45
CA THR A 407 13.46 14.34 20.20
C THR A 407 12.14 15.04 20.45
N ASN A 408 11.66 15.85 19.50
CA ASN A 408 10.33 16.47 19.55
C ASN A 408 9.31 15.71 18.69
N ASP A 409 9.73 14.62 18.04
CA ASP A 409 8.89 13.83 17.14
C ASP A 409 8.39 12.55 17.83
N LEU A 410 7.10 12.55 18.17
CA LEU A 410 6.37 11.41 18.72
C LEU A 410 6.41 10.18 17.79
N SER A 411 6.52 10.37 16.47
CA SER A 411 6.57 9.27 15.50
C SER A 411 7.88 8.47 15.62
N VAL A 412 8.98 9.14 15.94
CA VAL A 412 10.29 8.51 16.22
C VAL A 412 10.22 7.69 17.51
N LEU A 413 9.56 8.21 18.55
CA LEU A 413 9.32 7.51 19.80
C LEU A 413 8.45 6.26 19.61
N VAL A 414 7.34 6.39 18.86
CA VAL A 414 6.44 5.27 18.52
C VAL A 414 7.17 4.18 17.76
N ASN A 415 7.92 4.54 16.71
CA ASN A 415 8.68 3.59 15.92
C ASN A 415 9.79 2.92 16.75
N SER A 416 10.42 3.66 17.66
CA SER A 416 11.39 3.10 18.60
C SER A 416 10.74 2.14 19.60
N TRP A 417 9.56 2.43 20.15
CA TRP A 417 8.86 1.54 21.10
C TRP A 417 8.37 0.26 20.43
N VAL A 418 7.71 0.38 19.26
CA VAL A 418 7.18 -0.75 18.49
C VAL A 418 8.27 -1.75 18.08
N ASN A 419 9.51 -1.30 17.88
CA ASN A 419 10.61 -2.14 17.42
C ASN A 419 11.60 -2.55 18.51
N ARG A 420 11.88 -1.70 19.50
CA ARG A 420 12.93 -1.97 20.52
C ARG A 420 12.37 -2.45 21.86
N PHE A 421 11.10 -2.16 22.16
CA PHE A 421 10.46 -2.46 23.45
C PHE A 421 9.16 -3.25 23.27
N SER A 422 9.06 -4.02 22.17
CA SER A 422 7.81 -4.66 21.76
C SER A 422 7.28 -5.74 22.72
N THR A 423 8.11 -6.19 23.67
CA THR A 423 7.78 -7.19 24.68
C THR A 423 7.43 -6.58 26.04
N LEU A 424 7.56 -5.26 26.20
CA LEU A 424 7.20 -4.56 27.44
C LEU A 424 5.73 -4.11 27.40
N PRO A 425 5.02 -4.08 28.55
CA PRO A 425 3.65 -3.59 28.62
C PRO A 425 3.56 -2.13 28.16
N LEU A 426 2.47 -1.78 27.46
CA LEU A 426 2.25 -0.40 26.98
C LEU A 426 2.18 0.63 28.12
N ALA A 427 1.82 0.23 29.33
CA ALA A 427 1.85 1.10 30.50
C ALA A 427 3.27 1.55 30.88
N GLU A 428 4.31 0.82 30.47
CA GLU A 428 5.72 1.18 30.74
C GLU A 428 6.28 2.20 29.75
N ILE A 429 5.50 2.60 28.73
CA ILE A 429 5.84 3.69 27.81
C ILE A 429 6.16 4.96 28.61
N SER A 430 5.44 5.22 29.68
CA SER A 430 5.72 6.37 30.53
C SER A 430 5.40 6.03 31.98
N PRO A 431 6.20 6.47 32.96
CA PRO A 431 5.85 6.35 34.37
C PRO A 431 4.53 7.07 34.74
N ARG A 432 3.94 7.84 33.81
CA ARG A 432 2.67 8.56 33.98
C ARG A 432 1.43 7.75 33.57
N LEU A 433 1.61 6.60 32.93
CA LEU A 433 0.52 5.73 32.49
C LEU A 433 0.26 4.62 33.53
N ASN A 434 -0.96 4.08 33.54
CA ASN A 434 -1.31 2.90 34.34
C ASN A 434 -1.95 1.83 33.46
N THR A 435 -1.91 0.58 33.90
CA THR A 435 -2.33 -0.59 33.11
C THR A 435 -3.82 -0.57 32.69
N GLY A 436 -4.67 0.16 33.39
CA GLY A 436 -6.10 0.30 33.11
C GLY A 436 -6.49 1.53 32.29
N HIS A 437 -5.53 2.38 31.90
CA HIS A 437 -5.81 3.62 31.18
C HIS A 437 -6.30 3.36 29.76
N ILE A 438 -7.32 4.09 29.30
CA ILE A 438 -7.90 3.95 27.95
C ILE A 438 -7.54 5.20 27.14
N PRO A 439 -6.69 5.10 26.11
CA PRO A 439 -6.25 6.26 25.34
C PRO A 439 -7.39 6.94 24.57
N GLU A 440 -7.41 8.27 24.57
CA GLU A 440 -8.36 9.06 23.77
C GLU A 440 -8.06 8.93 22.26
N GLY A 441 -9.11 8.87 21.43
CA GLY A 441 -8.98 8.76 19.96
C GLY A 441 -9.03 7.34 19.39
N ILE A 442 -9.09 6.29 20.22
CA ILE A 442 -9.29 4.90 19.75
C ILE A 442 -10.79 4.59 19.63
N ASP A 443 -11.24 4.24 18.41
CA ASP A 443 -12.62 3.82 18.16
C ASP A 443 -12.90 2.41 18.72
N GLN A 444 -13.54 2.36 19.88
CA GLN A 444 -13.90 1.14 20.61
C GLN A 444 -15.01 0.33 19.93
N SER A 445 -15.67 0.85 18.90
CA SER A 445 -16.69 0.11 18.14
C SER A 445 -16.07 -0.93 17.18
N ARG A 446 -14.79 -0.77 16.83
CA ARG A 446 -14.05 -1.70 15.95
C ARG A 446 -13.89 -3.08 16.58
N VAL A 447 -14.27 -4.11 15.84
CA VAL A 447 -14.25 -5.53 16.30
C VAL A 447 -12.87 -5.97 16.80
N ALA A 448 -11.78 -5.53 16.15
CA ALA A 448 -10.41 -5.86 16.56
C ALA A 448 -10.01 -5.22 17.91
N ILE A 449 -10.46 -3.99 18.18
CA ILE A 449 -10.21 -3.30 19.46
C ILE A 449 -11.05 -3.93 20.59
N ARG A 450 -12.28 -4.36 20.32
CA ARG A 450 -13.10 -5.10 21.30
C ARG A 450 -12.50 -6.46 21.66
N ARG A 451 -11.92 -7.18 20.68
CA ARG A 451 -11.18 -8.44 20.92
C ARG A 451 -9.95 -8.22 21.80
N TRP A 452 -9.23 -7.12 21.60
CA TRP A 452 -8.11 -6.73 22.46
C TRP A 452 -8.56 -6.48 23.91
N PHE A 453 -9.57 -5.66 24.13
CA PHE A 453 -10.02 -5.31 25.48
C PHE A 453 -10.65 -6.50 26.21
N ASN A 454 -11.27 -7.44 25.49
CA ASN A 454 -11.79 -8.68 26.08
C ASN A 454 -10.67 -9.65 26.49
N ARG A 455 -9.55 -9.69 25.75
CA ARG A 455 -8.41 -10.57 26.02
C ARG A 455 -7.47 -9.99 27.09
N HIS A 456 -7.40 -8.66 27.19
CA HIS A 456 -6.66 -7.93 28.20
C HIS A 456 -7.59 -6.93 28.92
N PRO A 457 -8.26 -7.35 30.02
CA PRO A 457 -9.17 -6.49 30.79
C PRO A 457 -8.52 -5.21 31.35
N GLN A 458 -7.18 -5.19 31.45
CA GLN A 458 -6.36 -4.00 31.64
C GLN A 458 -5.62 -3.73 30.33
N PRO A 459 -6.10 -2.83 29.45
CA PRO A 459 -5.66 -2.75 28.06
C PRO A 459 -4.17 -2.45 27.89
N LEU A 460 -3.57 -1.62 28.75
CA LEU A 460 -2.16 -1.25 28.68
C LEU A 460 -1.23 -2.23 29.42
N ALA A 461 -1.78 -3.30 30.02
CA ALA A 461 -0.97 -4.44 30.47
C ALA A 461 -0.51 -5.31 29.29
N ALA A 462 -1.10 -5.14 28.09
CA ALA A 462 -0.66 -5.81 26.87
C ALA A 462 0.65 -5.19 26.34
N ALA A 463 1.52 -6.02 25.78
CA ALA A 463 2.70 -5.57 25.02
C ALA A 463 2.38 -5.49 23.53
N VAL A 464 3.27 -4.85 22.75
CA VAL A 464 3.11 -4.73 21.29
C VAL A 464 3.05 -6.12 20.62
N ILE A 465 3.76 -7.11 21.15
CA ILE A 465 3.70 -8.49 20.67
C ILE A 465 2.32 -9.14 20.90
N ASP A 466 1.67 -8.87 22.04
CA ASP A 466 0.33 -9.39 22.32
C ASP A 466 -0.72 -8.78 21.36
N LEU A 467 -0.50 -7.53 20.93
CA LEU A 467 -1.35 -6.88 19.93
C LEU A 467 -1.23 -7.48 18.53
N ARG A 468 -0.05 -8.03 18.19
CA ARG A 468 0.19 -8.70 16.90
C ARG A 468 -0.59 -10.03 16.78
N ASP A 469 -0.89 -10.67 17.90
CA ASP A 469 -1.64 -11.93 17.96
C ASP A 469 -3.18 -11.74 17.90
N ILE A 470 -3.65 -10.49 17.83
CA ILE A 470 -5.07 -10.15 17.78
C ILE A 470 -5.51 -10.03 16.30
N ALA A 471 -6.28 -11.01 15.85
CA ALA A 471 -6.80 -11.06 14.48
C ALA A 471 -7.58 -9.78 14.12
N GLY A 472 -7.01 -9.00 13.18
CA GLY A 472 -7.55 -7.73 12.68
C GLY A 472 -6.71 -6.49 13.01
N LEU A 473 -5.61 -6.62 13.75
CA LEU A 473 -4.64 -5.54 14.01
C LEU A 473 -3.37 -5.73 13.17
N GLY A 474 -3.20 -4.93 12.12
CA GLY A 474 -1.98 -4.90 11.30
C GLY A 474 -0.96 -3.86 11.78
N ALA A 475 0.26 -3.88 11.22
CA ALA A 475 1.38 -3.04 11.66
C ALA A 475 1.05 -1.54 11.76
N LYS A 476 0.30 -1.00 10.79
CA LYS A 476 -0.18 0.39 10.80
C LYS A 476 -1.09 0.67 12.01
N SER A 477 -2.10 -0.18 12.24
CA SER A 477 -3.02 -0.01 13.39
C SER A 477 -2.35 -0.17 14.75
N ILE A 478 -1.30 -0.99 14.84
CA ILE A 478 -0.52 -1.14 16.08
C ILE A 478 0.31 0.13 16.33
N SER A 479 0.90 0.72 15.29
CA SER A 479 1.60 2.01 15.38
C SER A 479 0.65 3.14 15.81
N ASP A 480 -0.57 3.18 15.26
CA ASP A 480 -1.60 4.16 15.62
C ASP A 480 -2.03 4.03 17.10
N ILE A 481 -2.15 2.79 17.61
CA ILE A 481 -2.46 2.51 19.02
C ILE A 481 -1.34 3.01 19.93
N VAL A 482 -0.07 2.70 19.62
CA VAL A 482 1.08 3.13 20.43
C VAL A 482 1.23 4.66 20.41
N HIS A 483 0.95 5.30 19.26
CA HIS A 483 0.93 6.75 19.14
C HIS A 483 -0.14 7.40 20.03
N ALA A 484 -1.36 6.85 20.06
CA ALA A 484 -2.42 7.33 20.94
C ALA A 484 -2.05 7.17 22.43
N VAL A 485 -1.41 6.06 22.81
CA VAL A 485 -0.94 5.82 24.18
C VAL A 485 0.15 6.83 24.60
N MET A 486 1.09 7.16 23.69
CA MET A 486 2.13 8.15 23.95
C MET A 486 1.56 9.56 24.11
N LEU A 487 0.59 9.95 23.28
CA LEU A 487 -0.10 11.24 23.45
C LEU A 487 -0.79 11.36 24.82
N SER A 488 -1.41 10.29 25.32
CA SER A 488 -2.05 10.31 26.65
C SER A 488 -1.05 10.49 27.81
N ALA A 489 0.24 10.26 27.59
CA ALA A 489 1.29 10.44 28.60
C ALA A 489 1.85 11.88 28.64
N THR A 490 1.66 12.67 27.58
CA THR A 490 2.24 14.02 27.44
C THR A 490 1.43 15.11 28.14
N ASP A 491 0.19 14.84 28.53
CA ASP A 491 -0.76 15.83 29.08
C ASP A 491 -0.53 16.21 30.56
N GLY A 492 0.71 16.32 31.04
CA GLY A 492 0.92 16.85 32.39
C GLY A 492 2.33 17.22 32.79
N VAL A 493 2.74 18.48 32.64
CA VAL A 493 3.72 19.15 33.51
C VAL A 493 3.42 20.65 33.57
N GLU A 494 3.23 21.19 34.78
CA GLU A 494 3.44 22.61 35.14
C GLU A 494 4.87 22.78 35.71
N GLU A 495 5.48 23.92 35.38
CA GLU A 495 6.78 24.55 35.74
C GLU A 495 7.61 24.06 36.94
N THR A 496 8.96 24.15 36.85
CA THR A 496 9.83 25.00 37.74
C THR A 496 11.36 24.93 37.46
N ASP A 497 11.94 26.11 37.16
CA ASP A 497 13.14 26.80 37.71
C ASP A 497 14.60 26.24 37.65
N GLN A 498 15.47 27.07 37.01
CA GLN A 498 16.76 27.64 37.48
C GLN A 498 18.11 26.84 37.56
N LEU A 499 19.17 27.28 36.83
CA LEU A 499 20.50 27.79 37.31
C LEU A 499 21.73 27.64 36.34
N SER A 500 22.30 28.80 35.93
CA SER A 500 23.72 29.26 35.83
C SER A 500 24.91 28.44 35.24
N PHE A 501 25.71 29.14 34.40
CA PHE A 501 27.03 28.81 33.78
C PHE A 501 28.22 28.61 34.75
N PRO A 502 29.39 28.05 34.29
CA PRO A 502 30.53 28.93 33.94
C PRO A 502 31.58 28.43 32.88
N THR A 503 32.11 29.41 32.13
CA THR A 503 33.45 29.65 31.53
C THR A 503 34.41 28.56 30.99
N ASN A 504 34.88 28.89 29.77
CA ASN A 504 36.06 28.45 28.99
C ASN A 504 37.42 28.49 29.75
N PRO A 505 38.34 27.56 29.48
CA PRO A 505 39.67 27.97 28.97
C PRO A 505 40.31 26.95 27.99
N PHE A 506 40.90 27.40 26.88
CA PHE A 506 42.31 27.22 26.47
C PHE A 506 42.54 27.50 24.98
N VAL A 507 43.54 28.35 24.72
CA VAL A 507 44.21 28.62 23.44
C VAL A 507 45.59 27.94 23.49
N THR A 508 46.15 27.48 22.37
CA THR A 508 47.59 27.60 22.05
C THR A 508 47.89 27.29 20.57
N GLU A 509 48.84 28.05 20.02
CA GLU A 509 49.34 28.11 18.64
C GLU A 509 50.42 27.06 18.29
N ASP A 510 50.61 26.90 16.97
CA ASP A 510 51.83 26.60 16.17
C ASP A 510 52.56 25.25 16.25
N VAL A 511 52.67 24.58 15.07
CA VAL A 511 53.93 24.06 14.46
C VAL A 511 53.78 23.96 12.93
N LEU A 512 54.72 24.56 12.18
CA LEU A 512 55.00 24.36 10.74
C LEU A 512 55.98 23.19 10.51
N ALA A 513 55.77 22.40 9.45
CA ALA A 513 56.83 21.65 8.75
C ALA A 513 56.43 21.36 7.28
N ASP A 514 57.35 21.68 6.36
CA ASP A 514 57.36 21.44 4.90
C ASP A 514 57.26 19.95 4.51
N GLU A 515 56.58 19.65 3.39
CA GLU A 515 56.86 18.59 2.38
C GLU A 515 55.79 18.66 1.23
N PRO A 516 56.04 18.09 0.03
CA PRO A 516 55.95 18.79 -1.25
C PRO A 516 54.54 18.91 -1.87
N ALA A 517 54.40 19.89 -2.77
CA ALA A 517 53.17 20.16 -3.53
C ALA A 517 52.73 18.95 -4.40
N PRO A 518 51.46 18.52 -4.35
CA PRO A 518 50.93 17.52 -5.25
C PRO A 518 50.76 18.12 -6.66
N VAL A 519 51.28 17.43 -7.67
CA VAL A 519 50.93 17.68 -9.07
C VAL A 519 49.46 17.31 -9.24
N VAL A 520 48.59 18.30 -9.41
CA VAL A 520 47.17 18.07 -9.76
C VAL A 520 47.12 17.50 -11.18
N PRO A 521 46.61 16.29 -11.42
CA PRO A 521 46.41 15.78 -12.76
C PRO A 521 45.44 16.69 -13.52
N SER A 522 45.72 16.99 -14.79
CA SER A 522 44.81 17.76 -15.64
C SER A 522 43.44 17.07 -15.74
N ASP A 523 42.37 17.83 -16.04
CA ASP A 523 41.03 17.26 -16.27
C ASP A 523 41.04 16.18 -17.35
N GLU A 524 41.93 16.30 -18.34
CA GLU A 524 42.19 15.27 -19.36
C GLU A 524 42.73 13.95 -18.76
N SER A 525 43.59 14.01 -17.74
CA SER A 525 44.08 12.83 -17.02
C SER A 525 42.95 12.15 -16.25
N ARG A 526 42.04 12.91 -15.64
CA ARG A 526 40.90 12.37 -14.88
C ARG A 526 39.89 11.67 -15.80
N VAL A 527 39.63 12.25 -16.97
CA VAL A 527 38.78 11.63 -17.99
C VAL A 527 39.44 10.36 -18.53
N PHE A 528 40.75 10.39 -18.78
CA PHE A 528 41.51 9.20 -19.21
C PHE A 528 41.49 8.08 -18.15
N ASP A 529 41.68 8.43 -16.88
CA ASP A 529 41.61 7.49 -15.76
C ASP A 529 40.19 6.89 -15.60
N TRP A 530 39.14 7.70 -15.77
CA TRP A 530 37.75 7.22 -15.76
C TRP A 530 37.47 6.26 -16.94
N LEU A 531 37.88 6.63 -18.17
CA LEU A 531 37.73 5.79 -19.36
C LEU A 531 38.47 4.45 -19.21
N ALA A 532 39.66 4.46 -18.60
CA ALA A 532 40.40 3.25 -18.30
C ALA A 532 39.65 2.32 -17.33
N LEU A 533 38.92 2.87 -16.36
CA LEU A 533 38.15 2.10 -15.37
C LEU A 533 36.84 1.51 -15.90
N VAL A 534 36.18 2.15 -16.88
CA VAL A 534 34.89 1.67 -17.46
C VAL A 534 35.06 0.70 -18.63
N ASN A 535 36.28 0.28 -18.96
CA ASN A 535 36.58 -0.60 -20.10
C ASN A 535 36.11 -0.05 -21.47
N GLY A 536 36.05 1.28 -21.64
CA GLY A 536 35.61 1.89 -22.89
C GLY A 536 36.61 1.69 -24.03
N GLY A 537 36.31 0.80 -24.96
CA GLY A 537 37.00 0.65 -26.25
C GLY A 537 36.17 1.23 -27.39
N LEU A 538 36.84 1.71 -28.45
CA LEU A 538 36.20 2.18 -29.69
C LEU A 538 35.78 1.00 -30.62
N SER A 539 35.81 -0.23 -30.11
CA SER A 539 35.83 -1.47 -30.90
C SER A 539 34.63 -1.63 -31.84
N ASP A 540 33.44 -1.21 -31.41
CA ASP A 540 32.21 -1.36 -32.22
C ASP A 540 32.18 -0.43 -33.44
N VAL A 541 32.96 0.66 -33.40
CA VAL A 541 33.08 1.66 -34.48
C VAL A 541 34.27 1.35 -35.40
N LEU A 542 35.25 0.59 -34.92
CA LEU A 542 36.54 0.39 -35.58
C LEU A 542 36.70 -0.98 -36.27
N SER A 543 35.67 -1.82 -36.29
CA SER A 543 35.72 -3.16 -36.88
C SER A 543 36.17 -3.19 -38.36
N ASP A 544 35.92 -2.11 -39.11
CA ASP A 544 36.33 -1.90 -40.50
C ASP A 544 37.52 -0.90 -40.66
N ALA A 545 38.19 -0.53 -39.57
CA ALA A 545 39.24 0.49 -39.60
C ALA A 545 40.57 -0.06 -40.17
N PRO A 546 41.39 0.77 -40.83
CA PRO A 546 42.74 0.39 -41.26
C PRO A 546 43.61 -0.17 -40.12
N ASP A 547 44.51 -1.10 -40.44
CA ASP A 547 45.43 -1.75 -39.48
C ASP A 547 46.19 -0.75 -38.58
N GLU A 548 46.52 0.44 -39.10
CA GLU A 548 47.19 1.50 -38.35
C GLU A 548 46.31 2.07 -37.22
N ILE A 549 45.00 2.14 -37.43
CA ILE A 549 44.00 2.60 -36.45
C ILE A 549 43.71 1.50 -35.44
N LEU A 550 43.61 0.24 -35.88
CA LEU A 550 43.48 -0.91 -34.99
C LEU A 550 44.71 -1.05 -34.07
N LEU A 551 45.91 -0.84 -34.59
CA LEU A 551 47.14 -0.85 -33.79
C LEU A 551 47.24 0.34 -32.82
N ALA A 552 46.70 1.50 -33.20
CA ALA A 552 46.62 2.67 -32.32
C ALA A 552 45.59 2.46 -31.19
N GLU A 553 44.44 1.86 -31.51
CA GLU A 553 43.43 1.44 -30.53
C GLU A 553 44.01 0.41 -29.56
N GLN A 554 44.69 -0.63 -30.07
CA GLN A 554 45.33 -1.64 -29.24
C GLN A 554 46.35 -1.02 -28.27
N ARG A 555 47.17 -0.07 -28.73
CA ARG A 555 48.12 0.66 -27.87
C ARG A 555 47.43 1.54 -26.83
N LEU A 556 46.26 2.10 -27.15
CA LEU A 556 45.45 2.85 -26.19
C LEU A 556 44.82 1.90 -25.17
N GLY A 557 44.35 0.74 -25.59
CA GLY A 557 43.85 -0.34 -24.73
C GLY A 557 44.91 -0.87 -23.75
N ASP A 558 46.14 -1.10 -24.23
CA ASP A 558 47.26 -1.52 -23.38
C ASP A 558 47.60 -0.45 -22.32
N ARG A 559 47.62 0.83 -22.73
CA ARG A 559 47.85 1.97 -21.82
C ARG A 559 46.72 2.15 -20.81
N ALA A 560 45.48 1.94 -21.21
CA ALA A 560 44.30 1.97 -20.35
C ALA A 560 44.35 0.82 -19.32
N THR A 561 44.69 -0.39 -19.75
CA THR A 561 44.82 -1.56 -18.87
C THR A 561 45.92 -1.36 -17.81
N ALA A 562 47.11 -0.90 -18.23
CA ALA A 562 48.19 -0.59 -17.29
C ALA A 562 47.83 0.55 -16.31
N THR A 563 47.03 1.51 -16.77
CA THR A 563 46.52 2.62 -15.92
C THR A 563 45.49 2.12 -14.92
N ARG A 564 44.56 1.26 -15.34
CA ARG A 564 43.57 0.60 -14.48
C ARG A 564 44.23 -0.19 -13.35
N GLU A 565 45.18 -1.06 -13.68
CA GLU A 565 45.90 -1.83 -12.67
C GLU A 565 46.68 -0.96 -11.69
N ARG A 566 47.28 0.15 -12.16
CA ARG A 566 47.97 1.10 -11.30
C ARG A 566 47.00 1.77 -10.32
N LEU A 567 45.89 2.31 -10.83
CA LEU A 567 44.87 2.98 -10.02
C LEU A 567 44.26 2.03 -8.98
N ALA A 568 43.98 0.77 -9.37
CA ALA A 568 43.47 -0.24 -8.46
C ALA A 568 44.47 -0.58 -7.35
N ARG A 569 45.78 -0.68 -7.67
CA ARG A 569 46.84 -0.85 -6.66
C ARG A 569 46.96 0.34 -5.71
N ASP A 570 46.87 1.56 -6.24
CA ASP A 570 46.97 2.78 -5.43
C ASP A 570 45.80 2.89 -4.45
N VAL A 571 44.58 2.58 -4.90
CA VAL A 571 43.38 2.55 -4.04
C VAL A 571 43.46 1.43 -3.01
N ALA A 572 43.88 0.23 -3.40
CA ALA A 572 44.10 -0.88 -2.46
C ALA A 572 45.12 -0.50 -1.35
N ALA A 573 46.21 0.17 -1.73
CA ALA A 573 47.21 0.65 -0.78
C ALA A 573 46.67 1.76 0.15
N LYS A 574 45.83 2.67 -0.37
CA LYS A 574 45.14 3.70 0.43
C LYS A 574 44.22 3.05 1.46
N ILE A 575 43.44 2.04 1.07
CA ILE A 575 42.57 1.29 1.99
C ILE A 575 43.41 0.58 3.06
N ALA A 576 44.47 -0.14 2.67
CA ALA A 576 45.36 -0.78 3.63
C ALA A 576 45.93 0.21 4.66
N THR A 577 46.32 1.41 4.21
CA THR A 577 46.79 2.49 5.10
C THR A 577 45.72 2.96 6.08
N ILE A 578 44.45 3.06 5.64
CA ILE A 578 43.31 3.38 6.51
C ILE A 578 43.17 2.29 7.58
N LEU A 579 43.20 1.02 7.19
CA LEU A 579 43.05 -0.11 8.12
C LEU A 579 44.19 -0.17 9.14
N ASP A 580 45.42 0.19 8.74
CA ASP A 580 46.59 0.23 9.63
C ASP A 580 46.59 1.44 10.58
N SER A 581 45.77 2.47 10.32
CA SER A 581 45.72 3.68 11.15
C SER A 581 45.14 3.44 12.55
N ASP A 582 44.38 2.36 12.72
CA ASP A 582 43.85 1.90 14.00
C ASP A 582 43.79 0.37 13.96
N THR A 583 44.43 -0.30 14.93
CA THR A 583 44.52 -1.77 14.96
C THR A 583 43.17 -2.49 14.97
N ARG A 584 42.08 -1.78 15.30
CA ARG A 584 40.71 -2.31 15.30
C ARG A 584 40.05 -2.25 13.93
N PHE A 585 40.49 -1.36 13.03
CA PHE A 585 39.82 -1.12 11.75
C PHE A 585 39.87 -2.34 10.84
N GLY A 586 40.96 -3.10 10.79
CA GLY A 586 41.03 -4.37 10.06
C GLY A 586 39.97 -5.38 10.53
N ASP A 587 39.89 -5.65 11.84
CA ASP A 587 38.88 -6.59 12.38
C ASP A 587 37.45 -6.08 12.18
N ILE A 588 37.19 -4.78 12.34
CA ILE A 588 35.88 -4.18 12.07
C ILE A 588 35.55 -4.30 10.57
N ALA A 589 36.47 -3.99 9.66
CA ALA A 589 36.26 -4.10 8.22
C ALA A 589 35.95 -5.55 7.83
N ALA A 590 36.80 -6.49 8.21
CA ALA A 590 36.63 -7.91 7.91
C ALA A 590 35.32 -8.48 8.47
N SER A 591 35.05 -8.27 9.77
CA SER A 591 33.96 -8.96 10.47
C SER A 591 32.60 -8.24 10.46
N ARG A 592 32.57 -6.92 10.21
CA ARG A 592 31.33 -6.11 10.22
C ARG A 592 30.99 -5.51 8.86
N VAL A 593 32.00 -5.10 8.09
CA VAL A 593 31.79 -4.40 6.82
C VAL A 593 31.68 -5.38 5.66
N LEU A 594 32.61 -6.33 5.57
CA LEU A 594 32.73 -7.25 4.44
C LEU A 594 31.91 -8.53 4.60
N THR A 595 31.86 -9.09 5.81
CA THR A 595 31.23 -10.41 6.06
C THR A 595 30.06 -10.39 7.03
N ASP A 596 29.92 -9.33 7.85
CA ASP A 596 28.94 -9.22 8.94
C ASP A 596 28.82 -10.48 9.82
N THR A 597 29.96 -11.11 10.12
CA THR A 597 30.07 -12.38 10.85
C THR A 597 30.10 -12.23 12.37
N LYS A 598 30.42 -11.05 12.88
CA LYS A 598 30.44 -10.74 14.33
C LYS A 598 29.47 -9.61 14.63
N THR A 599 28.88 -9.62 15.81
CA THR A 599 28.09 -8.51 16.35
C THR A 599 28.98 -7.39 16.90
N LEU A 600 28.43 -6.18 17.08
CA LEU A 600 29.14 -5.05 17.72
C LEU A 600 29.62 -5.38 19.14
N GLU A 601 28.90 -6.26 19.83
CA GLU A 601 29.19 -6.68 21.20
C GLU A 601 30.39 -7.64 21.23
N GLU A 602 30.43 -8.65 20.35
CA GLU A 602 31.56 -9.58 20.24
C GLU A 602 32.86 -8.88 19.83
N VAL A 603 32.79 -7.89 18.93
CA VAL A 603 33.95 -7.06 18.56
C VAL A 603 34.35 -6.16 19.73
N GLY A 604 33.38 -5.60 20.46
CA GLY A 604 33.62 -4.80 21.65
C GLY A 604 34.34 -5.57 22.75
N GLU A 605 33.89 -6.79 23.04
CA GLU A 605 34.51 -7.71 24.00
C GLU A 605 35.94 -8.08 23.59
N THR A 606 36.17 -8.36 22.30
CA THR A 606 37.50 -8.71 21.75
C THR A 606 38.52 -7.59 22.00
N TRP A 607 38.09 -6.34 21.87
CA TRP A 607 38.97 -5.16 21.97
C TRP A 607 38.85 -4.40 23.30
N GLY A 608 38.05 -4.90 24.25
CA GLY A 608 37.83 -4.27 25.55
C GLY A 608 37.18 -2.88 25.48
N VAL A 609 36.30 -2.64 24.51
CA VAL A 609 35.61 -1.37 24.30
C VAL A 609 34.09 -1.56 24.20
N THR A 610 33.32 -0.50 24.43
CA THR A 610 31.85 -0.59 24.40
C THR A 610 31.33 -0.83 22.98
N ARG A 611 30.15 -1.47 22.86
CA ARG A 611 29.43 -1.63 21.58
C ARG A 611 29.26 -0.31 20.82
N GLU A 612 29.03 0.78 21.57
CA GLU A 612 28.84 2.12 21.02
C GLU A 612 30.16 2.68 20.45
N ARG A 613 31.29 2.37 21.09
CA ARG A 613 32.60 2.74 20.54
C ARG A 613 32.90 1.98 19.25
N ILE A 614 32.57 0.69 19.16
CA ILE A 614 32.69 -0.07 17.91
C ILE A 614 31.78 0.52 16.83
N ARG A 615 30.54 0.90 17.14
CA ARG A 615 29.62 1.55 16.19
C ARG A 615 30.20 2.83 15.60
N GLN A 616 30.81 3.68 16.43
CA GLN A 616 31.48 4.91 15.99
C GLN A 616 32.68 4.64 15.09
N LEU A 617 33.50 3.64 15.43
CA LEU A 617 34.66 3.23 14.63
C LEU A 617 34.22 2.60 13.30
N GLU A 618 33.15 1.79 13.30
CA GLU A 618 32.54 1.22 12.10
C GLU A 618 32.04 2.32 11.16
N LYS A 619 31.32 3.34 11.68
CA LYS A 619 30.88 4.50 10.88
C LYS A 619 32.07 5.23 10.26
N ARG A 620 33.15 5.41 11.02
CA ARG A 620 34.35 6.12 10.55
C ARG A 620 35.08 5.33 9.46
N VAL A 621 35.35 4.04 9.67
CA VAL A 621 36.07 3.21 8.69
C VAL A 621 35.29 3.09 7.39
N ARG A 622 33.95 2.95 7.45
CA ARG A 622 33.09 2.97 6.24
C ARG A 622 33.20 4.27 5.45
N ALA A 623 33.24 5.42 6.13
CA ALA A 623 33.35 6.72 5.48
C ALA A 623 34.73 6.92 4.81
N GLU A 624 35.81 6.55 5.51
CA GLU A 624 37.17 6.69 4.97
C GLU A 624 37.41 5.74 3.78
N ILE A 625 36.90 4.51 3.84
CA ILE A 625 36.99 3.56 2.72
C ILE A 625 36.14 4.03 1.54
N ALA A 626 34.91 4.52 1.77
CA ALA A 626 34.07 5.04 0.70
C ALA A 626 34.72 6.20 -0.06
N ASP A 627 35.41 7.11 0.64
CA ASP A 627 36.19 8.18 0.00
C ASP A 627 37.33 7.62 -0.87
N ALA A 628 38.07 6.62 -0.37
CA ALA A 628 39.12 5.96 -1.14
C ALA A 628 38.60 5.27 -2.41
N LEU A 629 37.38 4.73 -2.37
CA LEU A 629 36.77 3.99 -3.47
C LEU A 629 36.05 4.85 -4.52
N ASN A 630 35.79 6.13 -4.25
CA ASN A 630 34.86 6.99 -5.00
C ASN A 630 34.89 6.81 -6.53
N LEU A 631 36.07 6.91 -7.16
CA LEU A 631 36.20 6.77 -8.62
C LEU A 631 35.88 5.36 -9.13
N HIS A 632 36.32 4.32 -8.40
CA HIS A 632 36.05 2.93 -8.75
C HIS A 632 34.58 2.57 -8.51
N SER A 633 33.98 3.08 -7.44
CA SER A 633 32.54 2.94 -7.17
C SER A 633 31.68 3.57 -8.26
N ALA A 634 32.09 4.73 -8.78
CA ALA A 634 31.41 5.39 -9.90
C ALA A 634 31.58 4.64 -11.23
N ALA A 635 32.72 3.96 -11.45
CA ALA A 635 32.99 3.19 -12.66
C ALA A 635 32.36 1.78 -12.64
N LEU A 636 32.12 1.22 -11.46
CA LEU A 636 31.66 -0.16 -11.29
C LEU A 636 30.36 -0.49 -12.05
N PRO A 637 29.30 0.36 -12.07
CA PRO A 637 28.07 0.08 -12.82
C PRO A 637 28.31 -0.06 -14.32
N HIS A 638 29.30 0.64 -14.87
CA HIS A 638 29.65 0.55 -16.28
C HIS A 638 30.42 -0.73 -16.64
N ARG A 639 30.92 -1.48 -15.64
CA ARG A 639 31.60 -2.77 -15.84
C ARG A 639 30.63 -3.96 -15.74
N VAL A 640 29.41 -3.72 -15.25
CA VAL A 640 28.38 -4.74 -15.05
C VAL A 640 27.20 -4.42 -15.97
N ASP A 641 27.32 -4.86 -17.23
CA ASP A 641 26.27 -4.67 -18.25
C ASP A 641 25.09 -5.61 -18.01
N ARG A 642 25.38 -6.89 -17.74
CA ARG A 642 24.39 -7.92 -17.41
C ARG A 642 24.81 -8.70 -16.17
N PRO A 643 23.87 -9.32 -15.44
CA PRO A 643 24.20 -10.21 -14.34
C PRO A 643 25.19 -11.29 -14.79
N VAL A 644 26.25 -11.48 -14.00
CA VAL A 644 27.36 -12.39 -14.31
C VAL A 644 27.89 -13.05 -13.04
N ARG A 645 28.38 -14.29 -13.13
CA ARG A 645 28.98 -14.97 -11.99
C ARG A 645 30.22 -14.20 -11.51
N LYS A 646 30.43 -14.13 -10.18
CA LYS A 646 31.61 -13.48 -9.57
C LYS A 646 32.92 -13.96 -10.18
N ALA A 647 33.05 -15.27 -10.43
CA ALA A 647 34.26 -15.85 -11.00
C ALA A 647 34.56 -15.28 -12.40
N ASP A 648 33.55 -15.23 -13.28
CA ASP A 648 33.70 -14.74 -14.65
C ASP A 648 33.88 -13.22 -14.68
N PHE A 649 33.18 -12.50 -13.80
CA PHE A 649 33.38 -11.06 -13.62
C PHE A 649 34.82 -10.73 -13.21
N LEU A 650 35.38 -11.44 -12.23
CA LEU A 650 36.76 -11.23 -11.79
C LEU A 650 37.80 -11.69 -12.81
N ALA A 651 37.50 -12.72 -13.61
CA ALA A 651 38.34 -13.13 -14.73
C ALA A 651 38.43 -12.03 -15.80
N ALA A 652 37.32 -11.33 -16.07
CA ALA A 652 37.29 -10.19 -16.99
C ALA A 652 37.86 -8.89 -16.37
N ASN A 653 37.93 -8.80 -15.04
CA ASN A 653 38.32 -7.61 -14.28
C ASN A 653 39.40 -7.94 -13.24
N PRO A 654 40.59 -8.42 -13.65
CA PRO A 654 41.61 -8.95 -12.75
C PRO A 654 42.21 -7.90 -11.82
N ASP A 655 42.16 -6.61 -12.19
CA ASP A 655 42.55 -5.47 -11.35
C ASP A 655 41.74 -5.40 -10.05
N LEU A 656 40.49 -5.89 -10.04
CA LEU A 656 39.68 -5.92 -8.83
C LEU A 656 40.03 -7.08 -7.89
N SER A 657 40.83 -8.04 -8.36
CA SER A 657 41.32 -9.17 -7.55
C SER A 657 42.57 -8.84 -6.73
N ILE A 658 43.04 -7.58 -6.76
CA ILE A 658 44.19 -7.13 -5.97
C ILE A 658 43.89 -7.31 -4.47
N PRO A 659 44.76 -7.99 -3.71
CA PRO A 659 44.56 -8.16 -2.28
C PRO A 659 44.76 -6.82 -1.54
N VAL A 660 43.84 -6.52 -0.62
CA VAL A 660 43.93 -5.35 0.28
C VAL A 660 44.42 -5.79 1.66
N GLU A 661 43.79 -6.82 2.20
CA GLU A 661 44.17 -7.49 3.44
C GLU A 661 44.01 -9.02 3.30
N PRO A 662 44.60 -9.84 4.19
CA PRO A 662 44.50 -11.30 4.07
C PRO A 662 43.05 -11.80 3.98
N GLY A 663 42.70 -12.39 2.83
CA GLY A 663 41.38 -12.96 2.59
C GLY A 663 40.39 -12.04 1.87
N PHE A 664 40.72 -10.75 1.66
CA PHE A 664 39.83 -9.79 1.00
C PHE A 664 40.55 -9.03 -0.12
N THR A 665 39.83 -8.86 -1.23
CA THR A 665 40.30 -8.18 -2.44
C THR A 665 39.63 -6.80 -2.58
N LEU A 666 40.16 -5.96 -3.46
CA LEU A 666 39.55 -4.66 -3.78
C LEU A 666 38.08 -4.80 -4.21
N PHE A 667 37.74 -5.88 -4.93
CA PHE A 667 36.36 -6.20 -5.29
C PHE A 667 35.44 -6.34 -4.07
N ASP A 668 35.89 -7.00 -3.01
CA ASP A 668 35.06 -7.24 -1.83
C ASP A 668 34.75 -5.91 -1.11
N TYR A 669 35.73 -4.99 -1.03
CA TYR A 669 35.49 -3.64 -0.52
C TYR A 669 34.58 -2.80 -1.43
N LEU A 670 34.74 -2.90 -2.75
CA LEU A 670 33.90 -2.20 -3.72
C LEU A 670 32.44 -2.63 -3.60
N ILE A 671 32.17 -3.93 -3.55
CA ILE A 671 30.80 -4.45 -3.41
C ILE A 671 30.20 -4.06 -2.05
N ALA A 672 30.96 -4.15 -0.96
CA ALA A 672 30.46 -3.79 0.38
C ALA A 672 30.10 -2.30 0.54
N HIS A 673 30.59 -1.42 -0.34
CA HIS A 673 30.32 0.02 -0.35
C HIS A 673 29.52 0.48 -1.58
N SER A 674 29.10 -0.45 -2.45
CA SER A 674 28.33 -0.14 -3.65
C SER A 674 26.84 -0.06 -3.32
N ILE A 675 26.17 0.95 -3.88
CA ILE A 675 24.71 1.14 -3.77
C ILE A 675 23.93 0.69 -5.02
N SER A 676 24.65 0.48 -6.12
CA SER A 676 24.08 0.22 -7.44
C SER A 676 24.34 -1.20 -7.93
N ILE A 677 25.40 -1.85 -7.46
CA ILE A 677 25.76 -3.24 -7.76
C ILE A 677 25.85 -4.03 -6.44
N HIS A 678 25.26 -5.22 -6.38
CA HIS A 678 25.41 -6.15 -5.25
C HIS A 678 25.97 -7.51 -5.68
N LEU A 679 26.45 -8.30 -4.71
CA LEU A 679 26.78 -9.71 -4.90
C LEU A 679 25.71 -10.56 -4.20
N ARG A 680 24.89 -11.27 -4.98
CA ARG A 680 23.79 -12.11 -4.47
C ARG A 680 23.95 -13.53 -4.99
N ASP A 681 24.05 -14.52 -4.09
CA ASP A 681 24.15 -15.94 -4.46
C ASP A 681 25.24 -16.25 -5.52
N GLY A 682 26.33 -15.49 -5.50
CA GLY A 682 27.44 -15.61 -6.45
C GLY A 682 27.29 -14.80 -7.75
N TRP A 683 26.20 -14.05 -7.91
CA TRP A 683 25.93 -13.15 -9.04
C TRP A 683 26.32 -11.72 -8.72
N VAL A 684 27.09 -11.12 -9.62
CA VAL A 684 27.38 -9.68 -9.64
C VAL A 684 26.35 -9.05 -10.55
N GLU A 685 25.48 -8.22 -9.98
CA GLU A 685 24.33 -7.68 -10.68
C GLU A 685 23.92 -6.30 -10.14
N SER A 686 23.16 -5.57 -10.95
CA SER A 686 22.55 -4.30 -10.55
C SER A 686 21.50 -4.50 -9.46
N THR A 687 21.35 -3.51 -8.56
CA THR A 687 20.29 -3.52 -7.53
C THR A 687 18.88 -3.45 -8.14
N THR A 688 18.77 -3.08 -9.42
CA THR A 688 17.52 -3.05 -10.18
C THR A 688 17.23 -4.34 -10.95
N ALA A 689 18.18 -5.28 -11.04
CA ALA A 689 18.05 -6.45 -11.91
C ALA A 689 16.84 -7.35 -11.54
N HIS A 690 16.51 -7.45 -10.25
CA HIS A 690 15.29 -8.15 -9.81
C HIS A 690 14.00 -7.45 -10.26
N ALA A 691 13.97 -6.12 -10.19
CA ALA A 691 12.83 -5.33 -10.64
C ALA A 691 12.66 -5.43 -12.16
N GLU A 692 13.75 -5.34 -12.91
CA GLU A 692 13.79 -5.49 -14.37
C GLU A 692 13.29 -6.87 -14.80
N LEU A 693 13.75 -7.95 -14.16
CA LEU A 693 13.24 -9.30 -14.42
C LEU A 693 11.75 -9.42 -14.09
N THR A 694 11.32 -8.87 -12.95
CA THR A 694 9.92 -8.92 -12.52
C THR A 694 9.02 -8.15 -13.49
N GLU A 695 9.46 -6.99 -13.95
CA GLU A 695 8.75 -6.17 -14.94
C GLU A 695 8.68 -6.86 -16.30
N ALA A 696 9.79 -7.41 -16.79
CA ALA A 696 9.81 -8.17 -18.04
C ALA A 696 8.91 -9.42 -17.97
N ALA A 697 8.99 -10.16 -16.86
CA ALA A 697 8.15 -11.33 -16.65
C ALA A 697 6.66 -10.97 -16.48
N THR A 698 6.34 -9.82 -15.89
CA THR A 698 4.94 -9.40 -15.69
C THR A 698 4.33 -8.81 -16.95
N SER A 699 5.08 -7.99 -17.68
CA SER A 699 4.60 -7.32 -18.90
C SER A 699 4.42 -8.29 -20.07
N LYS A 700 5.24 -9.34 -20.14
CA LYS A 700 5.18 -10.36 -21.18
C LYS A 700 4.39 -11.61 -20.76
N ALA A 701 3.89 -11.65 -19.53
CA ALA A 701 3.01 -12.73 -19.07
C ALA A 701 1.61 -12.59 -19.68
N ASP A 702 1.00 -13.72 -20.00
CA ASP A 702 -0.43 -13.78 -20.22
C ASP A 702 -1.22 -13.51 -18.92
N SER A 703 -2.55 -13.44 -19.03
CA SER A 703 -3.48 -13.27 -17.89
C SER A 703 -3.28 -14.30 -16.76
N TYR A 704 -2.58 -15.40 -17.04
CA TYR A 704 -2.37 -16.54 -16.16
C TYR A 704 -0.93 -16.66 -15.63
N GLY A 705 -0.04 -15.74 -16.01
CA GLY A 705 1.34 -15.71 -15.52
C GLY A 705 2.30 -16.62 -16.28
N VAL A 706 2.00 -16.94 -17.55
CA VAL A 706 2.88 -17.71 -18.43
C VAL A 706 3.63 -16.76 -19.35
N VAL A 707 4.96 -16.88 -19.39
CA VAL A 707 5.87 -16.07 -20.22
C VAL A 707 6.66 -16.99 -21.14
N SER A 708 6.89 -16.60 -22.39
CA SER A 708 7.86 -17.31 -23.25
C SER A 708 9.28 -17.13 -22.71
N TRP A 709 10.10 -18.17 -22.70
CA TRP A 709 11.49 -18.04 -22.27
C TRP A 709 12.31 -17.14 -23.21
N GLU A 710 12.00 -17.19 -24.51
CA GLU A 710 12.62 -16.33 -25.54
C GLU A 710 12.29 -14.85 -25.31
N ASP A 711 11.10 -14.56 -24.76
CA ASP A 711 10.70 -13.20 -24.41
C ASP A 711 11.55 -12.59 -23.30
N LEU A 712 12.35 -13.39 -22.57
CA LEU A 712 13.27 -12.91 -21.55
C LEU A 712 14.72 -12.79 -22.04
N ASP A 713 14.98 -12.90 -23.35
CA ASP A 713 16.34 -12.79 -23.93
C ASP A 713 17.06 -11.47 -23.66
N ASP A 714 16.29 -10.39 -23.52
CA ASP A 714 16.80 -9.06 -23.26
C ASP A 714 17.17 -8.82 -21.78
N VAL A 715 16.79 -9.73 -20.86
CA VAL A 715 16.98 -9.55 -19.42
C VAL A 715 17.79 -10.69 -18.78
N GLY A 716 18.68 -10.34 -17.87
CA GLY A 716 19.51 -11.30 -17.15
C GLY A 716 20.80 -11.71 -17.89
N PRO A 717 21.45 -12.79 -17.44
CA PRO A 717 22.69 -13.28 -18.05
C PRO A 717 22.56 -13.58 -19.56
N ALA A 718 23.68 -13.40 -20.27
CA ALA A 718 23.75 -13.71 -21.70
C ALA A 718 23.71 -15.22 -21.98
N ASP A 719 24.33 -16.04 -21.13
CA ASP A 719 24.26 -17.49 -21.24
C ASP A 719 22.91 -18.03 -20.75
N THR A 720 22.31 -18.92 -21.54
CA THR A 720 20.95 -19.44 -21.28
C THR A 720 20.86 -20.30 -20.04
N SER A 721 21.88 -21.12 -19.76
CA SER A 721 21.91 -21.99 -18.57
C SER A 721 22.03 -21.15 -17.31
N ASP A 722 22.93 -20.18 -17.35
CA ASP A 722 23.16 -19.24 -16.27
C ASP A 722 21.94 -18.34 -16.02
N ARG A 723 21.21 -17.95 -17.06
CA ARG A 723 19.95 -17.21 -16.90
C ARG A 723 18.88 -18.03 -16.18
N ALA A 724 18.76 -19.33 -16.45
CA ALA A 724 17.79 -20.18 -15.74
C ALA A 724 18.09 -20.24 -14.24
N ASP A 725 19.36 -20.45 -13.87
CA ASP A 725 19.82 -20.43 -12.48
C ASP A 725 19.57 -19.07 -11.81
N TRP A 726 19.86 -18.00 -12.55
CA TRP A 726 19.66 -16.62 -12.09
C TRP A 726 18.18 -16.30 -11.85
N VAL A 727 17.30 -16.63 -12.79
CA VAL A 727 15.84 -16.46 -12.65
C VAL A 727 15.31 -17.28 -11.47
N ALA A 728 15.77 -18.51 -11.30
CA ALA A 728 15.37 -19.34 -10.16
C ALA A 728 15.79 -18.74 -8.80
N SER A 729 16.93 -18.04 -8.74
CA SER A 729 17.39 -17.34 -7.54
C SER A 729 16.55 -16.10 -7.20
N LEU A 730 16.04 -15.40 -8.22
CA LEU A 730 15.32 -14.15 -8.07
C LEU A 730 13.80 -14.29 -8.01
N LEU A 731 13.24 -15.32 -8.65
CA LEU A 731 11.80 -15.62 -8.65
C LEU A 731 11.55 -17.00 -8.02
N PRO A 732 11.64 -17.13 -6.68
CA PRO A 732 11.43 -18.39 -6.00
C PRO A 732 10.05 -18.98 -6.30
N GLY A 733 10.02 -20.24 -6.73
CA GLY A 733 8.80 -20.95 -7.08
C GLY A 733 8.36 -20.79 -8.55
N SER A 734 9.06 -19.98 -9.35
CA SER A 734 8.88 -20.04 -10.80
C SER A 734 9.36 -21.39 -11.36
N GLU A 735 8.72 -21.85 -12.42
CA GLU A 735 9.02 -23.14 -13.04
C GLU A 735 9.24 -22.93 -14.54
N LEU A 736 10.40 -23.34 -15.05
CA LEU A 736 10.71 -23.31 -16.49
C LEU A 736 10.43 -24.70 -17.08
N ARG A 737 9.47 -24.79 -18.00
CA ARG A 737 9.12 -26.05 -18.65
C ARG A 737 8.78 -25.81 -20.11
N ASP A 738 9.33 -26.65 -21.00
CA ASP A 738 9.04 -26.63 -22.43
C ASP A 738 9.23 -25.24 -23.09
N GLY A 739 10.18 -24.45 -22.60
CA GLY A 739 10.44 -23.09 -23.10
C GLY A 739 9.47 -22.02 -22.56
N LEU A 740 8.67 -22.33 -21.55
CA LEU A 740 7.74 -21.41 -20.91
C LEU A 740 8.08 -21.24 -19.43
N LEU A 741 8.12 -19.99 -18.96
CA LEU A 741 8.29 -19.64 -17.57
C LEU A 741 6.93 -19.42 -16.91
N PHE A 742 6.64 -20.21 -15.88
CA PHE A 742 5.44 -20.09 -15.06
C PHE A 742 5.74 -19.24 -13.84
N THR A 743 5.24 -18.00 -13.83
CA THR A 743 5.49 -17.00 -12.77
C THR A 743 4.48 -17.07 -11.62
N ARG A 744 3.29 -17.65 -11.86
CA ARG A 744 2.19 -17.81 -10.88
C ARG A 744 1.94 -19.28 -10.55
N THR A 745 2.67 -19.82 -9.59
CA THR A 745 2.61 -21.25 -9.23
C THR A 745 2.16 -21.51 -7.78
N ARG A 746 1.59 -20.49 -7.13
CA ARG A 746 1.32 -20.45 -5.67
C ARG A 746 0.16 -21.34 -5.24
N SER A 747 -0.83 -21.55 -6.11
CA SER A 747 -1.97 -22.43 -5.85
C SER A 747 -2.14 -23.45 -6.96
N ILE A 748 -2.84 -24.55 -6.64
CA ILE A 748 -3.17 -25.57 -7.64
C ILE A 748 -4.13 -25.01 -8.71
N GLY A 749 -4.94 -24.00 -8.37
CA GLY A 749 -5.78 -23.26 -9.31
C GLY A 749 -4.93 -22.45 -10.29
N ASP A 750 -3.92 -21.71 -9.83
CA ASP A 750 -3.05 -20.94 -10.73
C ASP A 750 -2.30 -21.85 -11.72
N ARG A 751 -1.80 -22.99 -11.24
CA ARG A 751 -1.17 -24.00 -12.09
C ARG A 751 -2.15 -24.57 -13.12
N ALA A 752 -3.41 -24.82 -12.72
CA ALA A 752 -4.43 -25.31 -13.64
C ALA A 752 -4.82 -24.26 -14.70
N ALA A 753 -4.93 -22.99 -14.32
CA ALA A 753 -5.23 -21.90 -15.26
C ALA A 753 -4.11 -21.75 -16.29
N ALA A 754 -2.86 -21.77 -15.84
CA ALA A 754 -1.69 -21.68 -16.71
C ALA A 754 -1.59 -22.88 -17.68
N VAL A 755 -1.82 -24.11 -17.18
CA VAL A 755 -1.85 -25.30 -18.05
C VAL A 755 -2.98 -25.23 -19.06
N LEU A 756 -4.19 -24.79 -18.68
CA LEU A 756 -5.29 -24.60 -19.62
C LEU A 756 -4.95 -23.53 -20.67
N SER A 757 -4.40 -22.39 -20.26
CA SER A 757 -3.97 -21.32 -21.17
C SER A 757 -3.02 -21.85 -22.25
N VAL A 758 -1.98 -22.58 -21.84
CA VAL A 758 -1.00 -23.18 -22.75
C VAL A 758 -1.62 -24.26 -23.64
N ALA A 759 -2.51 -25.08 -23.10
CA ALA A 759 -3.16 -26.15 -23.84
C ALA A 759 -4.17 -25.64 -24.90
N GLY A 760 -4.77 -24.46 -24.67
CA GLY A 760 -5.74 -23.82 -25.57
C GLY A 760 -7.02 -24.63 -25.81
N LYS A 761 -7.32 -25.61 -24.96
CA LYS A 761 -8.50 -26.48 -25.08
C LYS A 761 -9.00 -26.95 -23.70
N PRO A 762 -10.30 -27.26 -23.55
CA PRO A 762 -10.83 -27.82 -22.30
C PRO A 762 -10.13 -29.14 -21.94
N MET A 763 -9.84 -29.34 -20.66
CA MET A 763 -9.16 -30.53 -20.13
C MET A 763 -9.93 -31.13 -18.96
N THR A 764 -9.80 -32.44 -18.77
CA THR A 764 -10.31 -33.13 -17.58
C THR A 764 -9.45 -32.81 -16.36
N ALA A 765 -10.03 -32.91 -15.17
CA ALA A 765 -9.29 -32.72 -13.93
C ALA A 765 -8.13 -33.73 -13.78
N GLU A 766 -8.26 -34.92 -14.36
CA GLU A 766 -7.20 -35.92 -14.47
C GLU A 766 -6.04 -35.46 -15.37
N GLU A 767 -6.33 -35.01 -16.60
CA GLU A 767 -5.32 -34.50 -17.53
C GLU A 767 -4.59 -33.26 -16.98
N LEU A 768 -5.31 -32.41 -16.24
CA LEU A 768 -4.72 -31.26 -15.55
C LEU A 768 -3.76 -31.69 -14.45
N ILE A 769 -4.12 -32.66 -13.60
CA ILE A 769 -3.21 -33.18 -12.58
C ILE A 769 -1.97 -33.84 -13.20
N GLU A 770 -2.13 -34.59 -14.28
CA GLU A 770 -1.00 -35.20 -15.01
C GLU A 770 -0.04 -34.11 -15.52
N SER A 771 -0.59 -33.01 -16.05
CA SER A 771 0.20 -31.88 -16.54
C SER A 771 0.85 -31.07 -15.42
N ILE A 772 0.20 -30.91 -14.27
CA ILE A 772 0.72 -30.18 -13.09
C ILE A 772 1.73 -31.03 -12.29
N SER A 773 1.73 -32.36 -12.49
CA SER A 773 2.58 -33.35 -11.83
C SER A 773 2.40 -33.46 -10.30
N HIS A 774 1.45 -32.74 -9.69
CA HIS A 774 1.18 -32.72 -8.25
C HIS A 774 -0.31 -32.45 -7.95
N GLY A 775 -0.90 -33.16 -6.97
CA GLY A 775 -2.21 -32.86 -6.41
C GLY A 775 -3.21 -34.01 -6.41
N ASN A 776 -4.47 -33.70 -6.09
CA ASN A 776 -5.58 -34.65 -6.06
C ASN A 776 -6.75 -34.08 -6.88
N VAL A 777 -7.34 -34.91 -7.74
CA VAL A 777 -8.46 -34.55 -8.63
C VAL A 777 -9.63 -33.90 -7.89
N ALA A 778 -10.01 -34.40 -6.72
CA ALA A 778 -11.10 -33.86 -5.93
C ALA A 778 -10.76 -32.49 -5.34
N TYR A 779 -9.52 -32.30 -4.89
CA TYR A 779 -9.05 -31.01 -4.37
C TYR A 779 -8.95 -29.97 -5.48
N LEU A 780 -8.38 -30.34 -6.64
CA LEU A 780 -8.29 -29.47 -7.81
C LEU A 780 -9.69 -29.09 -8.32
N SER A 781 -10.60 -30.06 -8.44
CA SER A 781 -11.97 -29.80 -8.88
C SER A 781 -12.70 -28.85 -7.94
N ASN A 782 -12.52 -29.00 -6.62
CA ASN A 782 -13.11 -28.08 -5.64
C ASN A 782 -12.52 -26.68 -5.76
N ALA A 783 -11.20 -26.55 -5.92
CA ALA A 783 -10.54 -25.27 -6.09
C ALA A 783 -11.04 -24.54 -7.35
N MET A 784 -11.11 -25.23 -8.49
CA MET A 784 -11.63 -24.66 -9.74
C MET A 784 -13.13 -24.34 -9.68
N SER A 785 -13.92 -25.10 -8.90
CA SER A 785 -15.36 -24.81 -8.72
C SER A 785 -15.62 -23.49 -8.01
N SER A 786 -14.70 -23.07 -7.14
CA SER A 786 -14.80 -21.82 -6.37
C SER A 786 -14.07 -20.64 -7.01
N ASP A 787 -13.44 -20.84 -8.16
CA ASP A 787 -12.55 -19.88 -8.79
C ASP A 787 -13.17 -19.38 -10.10
N GLU A 788 -13.47 -18.08 -10.14
CA GLU A 788 -14.21 -17.40 -11.22
C GLU A 788 -13.51 -17.49 -12.59
N ARG A 789 -12.23 -17.88 -12.65
CA ARG A 789 -11.50 -18.06 -13.91
C ARG A 789 -11.92 -19.31 -14.66
N PHE A 790 -12.56 -20.26 -13.99
CA PHE A 790 -12.94 -21.55 -14.56
C PHE A 790 -14.45 -21.69 -14.64
N HIS A 791 -14.91 -22.33 -15.70
CA HIS A 791 -16.24 -22.92 -15.71
C HIS A 791 -16.15 -24.39 -16.08
N ARG A 792 -17.20 -25.13 -15.74
CA ARG A 792 -17.33 -26.54 -16.06
C ARG A 792 -18.16 -26.70 -17.31
N ILE A 793 -17.59 -27.30 -18.36
CA ILE A 793 -18.30 -27.55 -19.63
C ILE A 793 -18.96 -28.94 -19.62
N LYS A 794 -18.34 -29.92 -18.95
CA LYS A 794 -18.86 -31.29 -18.81
C LYS A 794 -18.50 -31.86 -17.44
N GLN A 795 -19.07 -33.02 -17.09
CA GLN A 795 -18.71 -33.70 -15.85
C GLN A 795 -17.20 -34.01 -15.81
N GLY A 796 -16.44 -33.24 -15.03
CA GLY A 796 -15.01 -33.42 -14.80
C GLY A 796 -14.13 -32.64 -15.76
N THR A 797 -14.71 -31.95 -16.75
CA THR A 797 -14.00 -31.18 -17.78
C THR A 797 -14.16 -29.69 -17.54
N TRP A 798 -13.03 -29.00 -17.53
CA TRP A 798 -12.89 -27.60 -17.16
C TRP A 798 -12.30 -26.79 -18.31
N ALA A 799 -12.68 -25.52 -18.36
CA ALA A 799 -12.18 -24.55 -19.31
C ALA A 799 -12.07 -23.18 -18.65
N LEU A 800 -11.30 -22.29 -19.27
CA LEU A 800 -11.21 -20.90 -18.87
C LEU A 800 -12.49 -20.16 -19.29
N VAL A 801 -13.02 -19.32 -18.39
CA VAL A 801 -14.27 -18.59 -18.64
C VAL A 801 -14.20 -17.70 -19.89
N GLU A 802 -13.04 -17.10 -20.14
CA GLU A 802 -12.77 -16.26 -21.31
C GLU A 802 -12.96 -16.98 -22.65
N TRP A 803 -12.85 -18.30 -22.71
CA TRP A 803 -13.05 -19.07 -23.94
C TRP A 803 -14.53 -19.15 -24.35
N GLY A 804 -15.44 -18.79 -23.44
CA GLY A 804 -16.88 -18.90 -23.63
C GLY A 804 -17.38 -20.35 -23.70
N GLY A 805 -18.70 -20.53 -23.70
CA GLY A 805 -19.35 -21.85 -23.76
C GLY A 805 -20.57 -21.93 -22.85
N ALA A 806 -21.44 -22.92 -23.10
CA ALA A 806 -22.56 -23.20 -22.21
C ALA A 806 -22.03 -23.81 -20.90
N GLU A 807 -22.18 -23.09 -19.80
CA GLU A 807 -21.81 -23.55 -18.47
C GLU A 807 -22.74 -24.68 -18.01
N TYR A 808 -22.15 -25.74 -17.45
CA TYR A 808 -22.90 -26.79 -16.81
C TYR A 808 -23.54 -26.26 -15.51
N THR A 809 -24.83 -25.94 -15.53
CA THR A 809 -25.61 -25.56 -14.34
C THR A 809 -26.07 -26.78 -13.54
N THR A 810 -26.32 -26.63 -12.23
CA THR A 810 -26.96 -27.71 -11.46
C THR A 810 -28.36 -28.00 -11.99
N VAL A 811 -28.87 -29.23 -11.78
CA VAL A 811 -30.24 -29.60 -12.21
C VAL A 811 -31.29 -28.69 -11.55
N VAL A 812 -31.05 -28.17 -10.34
CA VAL A 812 -31.98 -27.27 -9.65
C VAL A 812 -31.99 -25.89 -10.29
N ASP A 813 -30.84 -25.31 -10.60
CA ASP A 813 -30.77 -23.99 -11.25
C ASP A 813 -31.31 -24.05 -12.67
N PHE A 814 -31.05 -25.17 -13.36
CA PHE A 814 -31.67 -25.49 -14.64
C PHE A 814 -33.20 -25.43 -14.56
N ILE A 815 -33.82 -25.98 -13.51
CA ILE A 815 -35.28 -25.92 -13.30
C ILE A 815 -35.73 -24.53 -12.84
N ALA A 816 -35.04 -23.93 -11.86
CA ALA A 816 -35.39 -22.64 -11.26
C ALA A 816 -35.43 -21.51 -12.29
N GLN A 817 -34.41 -21.41 -13.15
CA GLN A 817 -34.33 -20.38 -14.19
C GLN A 817 -35.53 -20.39 -15.14
N ARG A 818 -36.18 -21.53 -15.31
CA ARG A 818 -37.35 -21.69 -16.19
C ARG A 818 -38.65 -21.43 -15.46
N VAL A 819 -38.76 -21.92 -14.22
CA VAL A 819 -39.94 -21.73 -13.38
C VAL A 819 -40.07 -20.30 -12.87
N ASP A 820 -38.96 -19.62 -12.56
CA ASP A 820 -38.97 -18.28 -11.94
C ASP A 820 -39.32 -17.15 -12.90
N ILE A 821 -39.20 -17.36 -14.22
CA ILE A 821 -39.56 -16.35 -15.23
C ILE A 821 -41.08 -16.14 -15.29
N ASP A 822 -41.83 -17.24 -15.45
CA ASP A 822 -43.28 -17.20 -15.67
C ASP A 822 -44.10 -17.72 -14.47
N GLY A 823 -43.43 -18.07 -13.37
CA GLY A 823 -44.01 -18.69 -12.17
C GLY A 823 -44.32 -20.19 -12.32
N SER A 824 -44.35 -20.71 -13.54
CA SER A 824 -44.57 -22.13 -13.86
C SER A 824 -43.91 -22.50 -15.19
N TYR A 825 -43.51 -23.76 -15.39
CA TYR A 825 -42.89 -24.22 -16.63
C TYR A 825 -43.32 -25.64 -17.04
N PRO A 826 -43.61 -25.94 -18.32
CA PRO A 826 -44.06 -27.28 -18.72
C PRO A 826 -43.01 -28.37 -18.48
N LEU A 827 -43.40 -29.45 -17.78
CA LEU A 827 -42.49 -30.56 -17.46
C LEU A 827 -41.93 -31.25 -18.71
N ASP A 828 -42.74 -31.42 -19.76
CA ASP A 828 -42.29 -32.08 -20.99
C ASP A 828 -41.27 -31.24 -21.78
N ALA A 829 -41.40 -29.90 -21.75
CA ALA A 829 -40.42 -28.99 -22.34
C ALA A 829 -39.10 -29.01 -21.55
N LEU A 830 -39.21 -28.97 -20.21
CA LEU A 830 -38.08 -29.06 -19.29
C LEU A 830 -37.27 -30.35 -19.48
N LEU A 831 -37.94 -31.48 -19.73
CA LEU A 831 -37.28 -32.76 -19.99
C LEU A 831 -36.62 -32.83 -21.37
N ALA A 832 -37.22 -32.20 -22.39
CA ALA A 832 -36.61 -32.10 -23.71
C ALA A 832 -35.30 -31.29 -23.65
N GLU A 833 -35.31 -30.13 -22.98
CA GLU A 833 -34.12 -29.30 -22.78
C GLU A 833 -33.05 -29.98 -21.90
N ALA A 834 -33.48 -30.78 -20.91
CA ALA A 834 -32.58 -31.55 -20.08
C ALA A 834 -31.82 -32.61 -20.88
N ARG A 835 -32.47 -33.24 -21.87
CA ARG A 835 -31.82 -34.19 -22.78
C ARG A 835 -30.75 -33.51 -23.63
N GLU A 836 -31.00 -32.29 -24.10
CA GLU A 836 -30.03 -31.52 -24.91
C GLU A 836 -28.79 -31.11 -24.09
N THR A 837 -28.97 -30.86 -22.80
CA THR A 837 -27.89 -30.52 -21.86
C THR A 837 -27.23 -31.74 -21.19
N GLY A 838 -27.69 -32.96 -21.51
CA GLY A 838 -27.13 -34.21 -20.99
C GLY A 838 -27.57 -34.60 -19.58
N ILE A 839 -28.61 -33.96 -19.03
CA ILE A 839 -29.18 -34.27 -17.72
C ILE A 839 -30.18 -35.43 -17.87
N ALA A 840 -30.02 -36.48 -17.04
CA ALA A 840 -30.94 -37.62 -17.06
C ALA A 840 -32.37 -37.24 -16.64
N GLU A 841 -33.38 -37.67 -17.41
CA GLU A 841 -34.79 -37.36 -17.15
C GLU A 841 -35.26 -37.77 -15.76
N ALA A 842 -34.79 -38.93 -15.27
CA ALA A 842 -35.12 -39.42 -13.94
C ALA A 842 -34.66 -38.44 -12.84
N THR A 843 -33.53 -37.77 -13.06
CA THR A 843 -32.99 -36.75 -12.14
C THR A 843 -33.86 -35.50 -12.14
N VAL A 844 -34.24 -34.98 -13.32
CA VAL A 844 -35.13 -33.80 -13.43
C VAL A 844 -36.47 -34.06 -12.77
N ARG A 845 -37.09 -35.21 -13.04
CA ARG A 845 -38.36 -35.60 -12.40
C ARG A 845 -38.23 -35.68 -10.88
N THR A 846 -37.12 -36.21 -10.38
CA THR A 846 -36.87 -36.29 -8.93
C THR A 846 -36.85 -34.91 -8.26
N TYR A 847 -36.21 -33.92 -8.88
CA TYR A 847 -36.16 -32.54 -8.37
C TYR A 847 -37.46 -31.76 -8.58
N CYS A 848 -38.22 -32.04 -9.65
CA CYS A 848 -39.52 -31.42 -9.87
C CYS A 848 -40.60 -31.93 -8.89
N SER A 849 -40.43 -33.16 -8.39
CA SER A 849 -41.39 -33.81 -7.49
C SER A 849 -41.04 -33.71 -6.00
N ASN A 850 -39.89 -33.13 -5.63
CA ASN A 850 -39.43 -33.04 -4.23
C ASN A 850 -38.72 -31.72 -3.95
N GLY A 851 -39.01 -31.10 -2.79
CA GLY A 851 -38.28 -29.94 -2.29
C GLY A 851 -38.86 -28.62 -2.75
N GLU A 852 -38.10 -27.85 -3.55
CA GLU A 852 -38.43 -26.48 -3.96
C GLU A 852 -39.45 -26.38 -5.11
N PHE A 853 -39.72 -27.48 -5.80
CA PHE A 853 -40.66 -27.52 -6.91
C PHE A 853 -41.77 -28.54 -6.68
N ALA A 854 -42.91 -28.31 -7.32
CA ALA A 854 -44.03 -29.21 -7.38
C ALA A 854 -44.46 -29.40 -8.84
N ILE A 855 -45.15 -30.51 -9.13
CA ILE A 855 -45.77 -30.76 -10.42
C ILE A 855 -47.28 -30.68 -10.23
N GLU A 856 -47.91 -29.67 -10.83
CA GLU A 856 -49.35 -29.46 -10.84
C GLU A 856 -49.84 -29.37 -12.28
N ASP A 857 -50.79 -30.24 -12.66
CA ASP A 857 -51.38 -30.27 -14.02
C ASP A 857 -50.37 -30.29 -15.19
N GLY A 858 -49.20 -30.94 -14.98
CA GLY A 858 -48.14 -31.04 -15.99
C GLY A 858 -47.21 -29.83 -16.08
N LEU A 859 -47.43 -28.82 -15.24
CA LEU A 859 -46.55 -27.67 -15.04
C LEU A 859 -45.71 -27.87 -13.78
N VAL A 860 -44.45 -27.47 -13.85
CA VAL A 860 -43.53 -27.39 -12.72
C VAL A 860 -43.64 -25.99 -12.13
N THR A 861 -43.98 -25.89 -10.85
CA THR A 861 -44.13 -24.63 -10.10
C THR A 861 -43.18 -24.61 -8.92
N ARG A 862 -42.90 -23.41 -8.38
CA ARG A 862 -42.30 -23.29 -7.04
C ARG A 862 -43.28 -23.90 -6.03
N ASN A 863 -42.80 -24.75 -5.15
CA ASN A 863 -43.63 -25.35 -4.11
C ASN A 863 -44.09 -24.26 -3.13
N SER A 864 -45.40 -23.98 -3.09
CA SER A 864 -46.00 -22.92 -2.26
C SER A 864 -46.34 -23.35 -0.84
N GLU A 865 -46.26 -24.65 -0.53
CA GLU A 865 -46.49 -25.16 0.82
C GLU A 865 -45.18 -25.17 1.61
N THR A 866 -45.22 -24.75 2.87
CA THR A 866 -44.09 -24.87 3.80
C THR A 866 -43.81 -26.35 4.02
N VAL A 867 -42.81 -26.90 3.32
CA VAL A 867 -42.39 -28.29 3.53
C VAL A 867 -41.73 -28.38 4.90
N VAL A 868 -42.48 -28.88 5.89
CA VAL A 868 -41.97 -29.19 7.23
C VAL A 868 -41.43 -30.63 7.22
N ALA A 869 -40.32 -30.88 7.91
CA ALA A 869 -39.80 -32.23 8.06
C ALA A 869 -40.81 -33.12 8.82
N GLU A 870 -41.13 -34.31 8.30
CA GLU A 870 -42.00 -35.26 8.99
C GLU A 870 -41.33 -35.81 10.27
N ALA A 871 -42.06 -35.78 11.38
CA ALA A 871 -41.60 -36.23 12.69
C ALA A 871 -41.93 -37.70 12.96
N ASN A 872 -41.35 -38.62 12.18
CA ASN A 872 -41.52 -40.09 12.36
C ASN A 872 -40.17 -40.78 12.71
N PRO A 873 -39.52 -40.43 13.84
CA PRO A 873 -38.22 -41.00 14.22
C PRO A 873 -38.27 -42.52 14.43
N GLU A 874 -39.41 -43.09 14.80
CA GLU A 874 -39.58 -44.52 14.96
C GLU A 874 -39.49 -45.29 13.63
N GLU A 875 -39.62 -44.64 12.48
CA GLU A 875 -39.54 -45.26 11.16
C GLU A 875 -38.17 -45.10 10.49
N HIS A 876 -37.27 -44.36 11.12
CA HIS A 876 -35.92 -44.12 10.58
C HIS A 876 -34.90 -45.09 11.16
N ALA A 877 -34.02 -45.60 10.28
CA ALA A 877 -32.91 -46.46 10.68
C ALA A 877 -31.98 -45.76 11.67
N ALA A 878 -31.39 -46.53 12.58
CA ALA A 878 -30.47 -46.04 13.61
C ALA A 878 -31.02 -44.91 14.52
N MET A 879 -32.34 -44.77 14.64
CA MET A 879 -33.03 -43.89 15.60
C MET A 879 -33.62 -44.71 16.74
N TYR A 880 -33.26 -44.35 17.97
CA TYR A 880 -33.69 -45.07 19.18
C TYR A 880 -34.15 -44.12 20.27
N PHE A 881 -35.21 -44.49 20.98
CA PHE A 881 -35.77 -43.71 22.08
C PHE A 881 -35.02 -44.02 23.38
N ARG A 882 -34.30 -43.02 23.91
CA ARG A 882 -33.44 -43.11 25.08
C ARG A 882 -33.58 -41.87 25.95
N ASP A 883 -33.63 -42.07 27.26
CA ASP A 883 -33.69 -41.00 28.28
C ASP A 883 -34.76 -39.93 28.01
N GLY A 884 -35.92 -40.36 27.51
CA GLY A 884 -37.07 -39.49 27.25
C GLY A 884 -37.05 -38.77 25.90
N THR A 885 -36.03 -38.99 25.06
CA THR A 885 -35.91 -38.36 23.73
C THR A 885 -35.45 -39.36 22.66
N TRP A 886 -35.60 -38.99 21.39
CA TRP A 886 -35.07 -39.76 20.27
C TRP A 886 -33.63 -39.37 19.98
N GLN A 887 -32.75 -40.35 19.90
CA GLN A 887 -31.32 -40.17 19.68
C GLN A 887 -30.86 -40.95 18.44
N HIS A 888 -29.85 -40.41 17.76
CA HIS A 888 -29.28 -41.03 16.56
C HIS A 888 -27.98 -41.77 16.90
N LEU A 889 -27.93 -43.06 16.56
CA LEU A 889 -26.72 -43.87 16.73
C LEU A 889 -25.84 -43.76 15.48
N ILE A 890 -24.57 -43.40 15.65
CA ILE A 890 -23.60 -43.37 14.55
C ILE A 890 -22.33 -44.15 14.89
N THR A 891 -21.63 -44.58 13.84
CA THR A 891 -20.26 -45.10 13.93
C THR A 891 -19.29 -44.03 13.44
N VAL A 892 -18.27 -43.74 14.23
CA VAL A 892 -17.24 -42.73 13.94
C VAL A 892 -16.43 -43.16 12.71
N ASN A 893 -16.40 -42.32 11.68
CA ASN A 893 -15.64 -42.53 10.45
C ASN A 893 -14.56 -41.44 10.27
N HIS A 894 -13.79 -41.52 9.18
CA HIS A 894 -12.73 -40.55 8.90
C HIS A 894 -13.25 -39.11 8.71
N ASP A 895 -14.45 -38.94 8.16
CA ASP A 895 -15.03 -37.61 7.93
C ASP A 895 -15.42 -36.91 9.23
N HIS A 896 -15.96 -37.67 10.19
CA HIS A 896 -16.27 -37.16 11.53
C HIS A 896 -15.00 -36.69 12.27
N LEU A 897 -13.90 -37.45 12.16
CA LEU A 897 -12.61 -37.09 12.77
C LEU A 897 -11.89 -35.95 12.04
N ARG A 898 -12.08 -35.82 10.72
CA ARG A 898 -11.56 -34.70 9.92
C ARG A 898 -12.27 -33.40 10.25
N GLY A 899 -13.54 -33.48 10.66
CA GLY A 899 -14.33 -32.36 11.11
C GLY A 899 -15.28 -31.79 10.06
N SER A 900 -15.78 -32.64 9.17
CA SER A 900 -16.87 -32.30 8.25
C SER A 900 -18.23 -32.36 8.97
N GLY A 901 -19.18 -31.51 8.57
CA GLY A 901 -20.59 -31.75 8.87
C GLY A 901 -21.09 -32.99 8.13
N PHE A 902 -22.20 -33.58 8.58
CA PHE A 902 -22.71 -34.83 8.01
C PHE A 902 -24.25 -34.88 8.01
N SER A 903 -24.80 -35.81 7.22
CA SER A 903 -26.24 -36.03 7.10
C SER A 903 -26.79 -36.74 8.34
N VAL A 904 -27.94 -36.29 8.81
CA VAL A 904 -28.69 -36.92 9.90
C VAL A 904 -30.11 -37.27 9.42
N PRO A 905 -30.82 -38.19 10.10
CA PRO A 905 -32.19 -38.54 9.74
C PRO A 905 -33.11 -37.32 9.69
N ARG A 906 -33.95 -37.24 8.65
CA ARG A 906 -34.90 -36.13 8.44
C ARG A 906 -35.89 -35.98 9.59
N SER A 907 -36.21 -37.08 10.28
CA SER A 907 -37.04 -37.08 11.48
C SER A 907 -36.47 -36.26 12.64
N LEU A 908 -35.14 -36.08 12.74
CA LEU A 908 -34.57 -35.16 13.74
C LEU A 908 -34.95 -33.72 13.46
N ALA A 909 -34.95 -33.29 12.19
CA ALA A 909 -35.46 -31.97 11.83
C ALA A 909 -36.98 -31.86 12.12
N GLY A 910 -37.72 -32.94 11.89
CA GLY A 910 -39.16 -33.00 12.18
C GLY A 910 -39.50 -32.88 13.66
N LEU A 911 -38.70 -33.45 14.56
CA LEU A 911 -38.87 -33.33 16.01
C LEU A 911 -38.80 -31.89 16.53
N PHE A 912 -38.22 -30.99 15.75
CA PHE A 912 -38.14 -29.56 16.05
C PHE A 912 -38.93 -28.70 15.07
N GLU A 913 -39.79 -29.32 14.26
CA GLU A 913 -40.71 -28.66 13.32
C GLU A 913 -39.99 -27.73 12.33
N LEU A 914 -38.79 -28.10 11.89
CA LEU A 914 -38.02 -27.27 10.95
C LEU A 914 -38.65 -27.28 9.55
N SER A 915 -38.74 -26.09 8.97
CA SER A 915 -39.14 -25.84 7.59
C SER A 915 -37.96 -25.99 6.63
N LEU A 916 -38.23 -26.25 5.35
CA LEU A 916 -37.19 -26.41 4.33
C LEU A 916 -36.22 -25.21 4.34
N LEU A 917 -34.92 -25.49 4.34
CA LEU A 917 -33.79 -24.53 4.48
C LEU A 917 -33.65 -23.88 5.85
N GLU A 918 -34.54 -24.16 6.80
CA GLU A 918 -34.45 -23.66 8.17
C GLU A 918 -33.30 -24.32 8.93
N LYS A 919 -32.71 -23.56 9.83
CA LYS A 919 -31.64 -24.00 10.72
C LYS A 919 -32.02 -23.65 12.15
N LYS A 920 -31.78 -24.59 13.06
CA LYS A 920 -31.91 -24.39 14.49
C LYS A 920 -30.59 -24.62 15.19
N THR A 921 -30.21 -23.67 16.03
CA THR A 921 -28.98 -23.71 16.81
C THR A 921 -29.26 -24.23 18.21
N PHE A 922 -28.37 -25.10 18.68
CA PHE A 922 -28.41 -25.75 19.99
C PHE A 922 -27.15 -25.39 20.77
N SER A 923 -27.30 -25.19 22.07
CA SER A 923 -26.19 -24.87 22.96
C SER A 923 -25.47 -26.13 23.45
N SER A 924 -24.16 -26.03 23.65
CA SER A 924 -23.34 -27.12 24.16
C SER A 924 -22.09 -26.57 24.87
N PRO A 925 -21.50 -27.30 25.85
CA PRO A 925 -20.29 -26.86 26.54
C PRO A 925 -19.09 -26.59 25.62
N LEU A 926 -19.04 -27.25 24.46
CA LEU A 926 -17.97 -27.06 23.45
C LEU A 926 -18.40 -26.12 22.31
N GLY A 927 -19.39 -25.25 22.55
CA GLY A 927 -19.88 -24.27 21.59
C GLY A 927 -21.08 -24.76 20.77
N GLU A 928 -21.74 -23.80 20.12
CA GLU A 928 -23.01 -23.99 19.42
C GLU A 928 -22.98 -25.07 18.34
N GLN A 929 -24.07 -25.83 18.23
CA GLN A 929 -24.26 -26.85 17.22
C GLN A 929 -25.53 -26.56 16.41
N VAL A 930 -25.45 -26.70 15.08
CA VAL A 930 -26.58 -26.38 14.19
C VAL A 930 -27.17 -27.66 13.60
N LEU A 931 -28.49 -27.79 13.69
CA LEU A 931 -29.30 -28.72 12.92
C LEU A 931 -29.97 -27.96 11.77
N ALA A 932 -29.75 -28.40 10.54
CA ALA A 932 -30.26 -27.74 9.34
C ALA A 932 -31.11 -28.70 8.52
N PHE A 933 -32.26 -28.23 8.05
CA PHE A 933 -33.10 -28.99 7.15
C PHE A 933 -32.83 -28.57 5.69
N GLY A 934 -32.00 -29.34 4.98
CA GLY A 934 -31.61 -29.04 3.61
C GLY A 934 -32.63 -29.50 2.56
N ARG A 935 -32.35 -29.18 1.29
CA ARG A 935 -33.22 -29.50 0.14
C ARG A 935 -33.51 -30.99 -0.03
N THR A 936 -32.55 -31.84 0.29
CA THR A 936 -32.65 -33.30 0.19
C THR A 936 -32.71 -33.96 1.57
N ASN A 937 -31.78 -33.62 2.47
CA ASN A 937 -31.61 -34.26 3.78
C ASN A 937 -31.47 -33.25 4.93
N ALA A 938 -31.68 -33.72 6.17
CA ALA A 938 -31.26 -32.99 7.35
C ALA A 938 -29.75 -33.16 7.59
N THR A 939 -29.07 -32.13 8.08
CA THR A 939 -27.62 -32.12 8.30
C THR A 939 -27.27 -31.46 9.62
N THR A 940 -26.12 -31.81 10.17
CA THR A 940 -25.55 -31.14 11.34
C THR A 940 -24.09 -30.76 11.08
N GLY A 941 -23.63 -29.70 11.73
CA GLY A 941 -22.23 -29.25 11.66
C GLY A 941 -21.23 -30.26 12.23
N SER A 942 -19.94 -29.97 12.09
CA SER A 942 -18.84 -30.82 12.57
C SER A 942 -18.99 -31.23 14.03
N ILE A 943 -18.86 -32.53 14.32
CA ILE A 943 -18.84 -33.06 15.70
C ILE A 943 -17.42 -33.38 16.21
N ARG A 944 -16.37 -33.08 15.43
CA ARG A 944 -14.98 -33.42 15.75
C ARG A 944 -14.56 -32.99 17.15
N ARG A 945 -14.99 -31.79 17.58
CA ARG A 945 -14.65 -31.25 18.90
C ARG A 945 -15.18 -32.11 20.05
N PHE A 946 -16.37 -32.70 19.90
CA PHE A 946 -16.93 -33.62 20.89
C PHE A 946 -16.22 -34.97 20.88
N LEU A 947 -15.89 -35.48 19.69
CA LEU A 947 -15.14 -36.73 19.56
C LEU A 947 -13.73 -36.62 20.14
N GLN A 948 -13.09 -35.45 20.00
CA GLN A 948 -11.78 -35.18 20.60
C GLN A 948 -11.85 -35.13 22.13
N GLU A 949 -12.86 -34.47 22.70
CA GLU A 949 -13.09 -34.44 24.15
C GLU A 949 -13.36 -35.84 24.72
N LEU A 950 -14.13 -36.66 23.99
CA LEU A 950 -14.41 -38.05 24.37
C LEU A 950 -13.22 -39.00 24.13
N GLY A 951 -12.18 -38.57 23.40
CA GLY A 951 -11.08 -39.43 23.00
C GLY A 951 -11.47 -40.54 22.01
N SER A 952 -12.55 -40.34 21.23
CA SER A 952 -13.10 -41.33 20.32
C SER A 952 -12.20 -41.60 19.10
N LYS A 953 -12.24 -42.83 18.59
CA LYS A 953 -11.45 -43.34 17.48
C LYS A 953 -12.33 -43.82 16.32
N LEU A 954 -11.69 -44.10 15.18
CA LEU A 954 -12.36 -44.68 14.02
C LEU A 954 -13.00 -46.03 14.39
N GLY A 955 -14.30 -46.17 14.13
CA GLY A 955 -15.06 -47.37 14.46
C GLY A 955 -15.81 -47.31 15.78
N ASP A 956 -15.52 -46.34 16.67
CA ASP A 956 -16.26 -46.15 17.92
C ASP A 956 -17.72 -45.79 17.61
N ARG A 957 -18.63 -46.11 18.54
CA ARG A 957 -20.05 -45.77 18.41
C ARG A 957 -20.42 -44.65 19.37
N VAL A 958 -21.20 -43.69 18.90
CA VAL A 958 -21.66 -42.56 19.71
C VAL A 958 -23.13 -42.25 19.48
N TRP A 959 -23.78 -41.73 20.51
CA TRP A 959 -25.13 -41.19 20.50
C TRP A 959 -25.08 -39.69 20.19
N VAL A 960 -25.84 -39.28 19.18
CA VAL A 960 -26.06 -37.88 18.82
C VAL A 960 -27.42 -37.47 19.35
N ARG A 961 -27.44 -36.50 20.27
CA ARG A 961 -28.65 -36.08 20.98
C ARG A 961 -28.90 -34.58 20.80
N PHE A 962 -30.13 -34.27 20.38
CA PHE A 962 -30.70 -32.93 20.38
C PHE A 962 -31.89 -32.93 21.34
N ASP A 963 -31.93 -31.99 22.28
CA ASP A 963 -33.01 -31.91 23.27
C ASP A 963 -34.00 -30.78 22.99
N GLN A 964 -35.23 -30.97 23.48
CA GLN A 964 -36.30 -29.98 23.38
C GLN A 964 -36.00 -28.68 24.16
N ASP A 965 -35.08 -28.72 25.13
CA ASP A 965 -34.61 -27.54 25.86
C ASP A 965 -33.57 -26.71 25.08
N GLY A 966 -33.20 -27.13 23.86
CA GLY A 966 -32.26 -26.44 23.00
C GLY A 966 -30.80 -26.81 23.25
N THR A 967 -30.52 -27.92 23.94
CA THR A 967 -29.15 -28.40 24.15
C THR A 967 -28.73 -29.51 23.17
N PHE A 968 -27.42 -29.63 22.96
CA PHE A 968 -26.79 -30.65 22.13
C PHE A 968 -25.67 -31.39 22.87
N THR A 969 -25.69 -32.72 22.80
CA THR A 969 -24.67 -33.58 23.41
C THR A 969 -24.27 -34.75 22.50
N ILE A 970 -23.04 -35.21 22.68
CA ILE A 970 -22.54 -36.48 22.15
C ILE A 970 -22.14 -37.36 23.34
N GLU A 971 -22.60 -38.60 23.36
CA GLU A 971 -22.29 -39.58 24.40
C GLU A 971 -21.72 -40.87 23.80
N PRO A 972 -20.79 -41.56 24.48
CA PRO A 972 -20.31 -42.87 24.00
C PRO A 972 -21.44 -43.91 24.03
N ALA A 973 -21.51 -44.73 22.99
CA ALA A 973 -22.40 -45.90 22.93
C ALA A 973 -21.61 -47.18 23.24
N THR A 974 -22.28 -48.25 23.68
CA THR A 974 -21.61 -49.54 23.93
C THR A 974 -20.84 -50.00 22.70
N ASP A 975 -19.68 -50.63 22.84
CA ASP A 975 -18.92 -51.18 21.70
C ASP A 975 -19.57 -52.43 21.11
N ARG A 976 -19.31 -52.72 19.84
CA ARG A 976 -19.79 -53.97 19.23
C ARG A 976 -19.07 -55.15 19.86
N GLN A 977 -19.83 -56.07 20.44
CA GLN A 977 -19.32 -57.31 21.01
C GLN A 977 -19.91 -58.50 20.27
N THR A 978 -19.13 -59.57 20.13
CA THR A 978 -19.65 -60.83 19.57
C THR A 978 -20.57 -61.48 20.59
N SER A 979 -21.87 -61.47 20.31
CA SER A 979 -22.89 -62.12 21.11
C SER A 979 -23.85 -62.88 20.20
N THR A 980 -24.76 -63.65 20.80
CA THR A 980 -25.77 -64.43 20.07
C THR A 980 -27.13 -64.20 20.71
N GLY A 981 -28.19 -64.31 19.93
CA GLY A 981 -29.54 -64.24 20.48
C GLY A 981 -29.99 -62.80 20.76
N VAL A 982 -30.77 -62.58 21.83
CA VAL A 982 -31.28 -61.25 22.21
C VAL A 982 -30.15 -60.26 22.50
N ALA A 983 -29.03 -60.74 23.06
CA ALA A 983 -27.86 -59.93 23.35
C ALA A 983 -27.19 -59.35 22.08
N GLU A 984 -27.27 -60.08 20.95
CA GLU A 984 -26.76 -59.61 19.66
C GLU A 984 -27.60 -58.45 19.12
N LEU A 985 -28.92 -58.55 19.22
CA LEU A 985 -29.83 -57.47 18.83
C LEU A 985 -29.63 -56.21 19.67
N LEU A 986 -29.57 -56.37 20.99
CA LEU A 986 -29.38 -55.25 21.92
C LEU A 986 -28.03 -54.58 21.69
N ASN A 987 -26.97 -55.37 21.48
CA ASN A 987 -25.65 -54.82 21.18
C ASN A 987 -25.61 -54.13 19.80
N TYR A 988 -26.31 -54.66 18.79
CA TYR A 988 -26.41 -54.02 17.47
C TYR A 988 -27.04 -52.63 17.60
N CYS A 989 -28.11 -52.52 18.39
CA CYS A 989 -28.83 -51.27 18.66
C CYS A 989 -28.17 -50.39 19.74
N ALA A 990 -27.07 -50.87 20.35
CA ALA A 990 -26.39 -50.25 21.49
C ALA A 990 -27.34 -49.95 22.68
N THR A 991 -28.28 -50.86 22.95
CA THR A 991 -29.25 -50.79 24.07
C THR A 991 -29.02 -51.89 25.11
N ASP A 992 -27.91 -52.63 24.99
CA ASP A 992 -27.47 -53.69 25.90
C ASP A 992 -27.06 -53.18 27.29
N ASP A 993 -26.79 -51.88 27.42
CA ASP A 993 -26.57 -51.20 28.69
C ASP A 993 -27.84 -51.05 29.55
N ARG A 994 -29.02 -51.24 28.95
CA ARG A 994 -30.33 -50.97 29.58
C ARG A 994 -31.10 -52.22 30.03
N GLY A 995 -30.64 -53.40 29.64
CA GLY A 995 -31.30 -54.66 29.92
C GLY A 995 -30.80 -55.76 28.99
N ASP A 996 -31.33 -56.98 29.18
CA ASP A 996 -30.95 -58.19 28.44
C ASP A 996 -32.14 -58.85 27.72
N ASP A 997 -33.26 -58.13 27.58
CA ASP A 997 -34.52 -58.66 27.05
C ASP A 997 -35.06 -57.90 25.83
N LEU A 998 -36.03 -58.53 25.14
CA LEU A 998 -36.72 -57.91 24.00
C LEU A 998 -37.62 -56.73 24.41
N ALA A 999 -38.02 -56.63 25.68
CA ALA A 999 -38.81 -55.51 26.17
C ALA A 999 -37.99 -54.20 26.15
N THR A 1000 -36.70 -54.29 26.47
CA THR A 1000 -35.73 -53.20 26.38
C THR A 1000 -35.62 -52.70 24.94
N LEU A 1001 -35.49 -53.61 23.97
CA LEU A 1001 -35.44 -53.26 22.55
C LEU A 1001 -36.76 -52.65 22.07
N ASN A 1002 -37.90 -53.19 22.48
CA ASN A 1002 -39.22 -52.66 22.13
C ASN A 1002 -39.38 -51.21 22.61
N LEU A 1003 -38.99 -50.91 23.85
CA LEU A 1003 -39.03 -49.54 24.38
C LEU A 1003 -38.14 -48.59 23.57
N ALA A 1004 -36.93 -49.02 23.21
CA ALA A 1004 -36.02 -48.24 22.36
C ALA A 1004 -36.57 -47.99 20.95
N LEU A 1005 -37.48 -48.84 20.46
CA LEU A 1005 -38.17 -48.70 19.18
C LEU A 1005 -39.50 -47.93 19.27
N GLY A 1006 -39.82 -47.35 20.44
CA GLY A 1006 -41.10 -46.68 20.68
C GLY A 1006 -42.30 -47.63 20.69
N LEU A 1007 -42.07 -48.92 20.97
CA LEU A 1007 -43.11 -49.93 21.13
C LEU A 1007 -43.41 -50.17 22.62
N ALA A 1008 -44.61 -50.67 22.91
CA ALA A 1008 -44.93 -51.14 24.26
C ALA A 1008 -43.99 -52.31 24.65
N PRO A 1009 -43.55 -52.43 25.93
CA PRO A 1009 -42.63 -53.48 26.38
C PRO A 1009 -43.06 -54.90 25.94
N GLY A 1010 -44.35 -55.20 26.04
CA GLY A 1010 -44.95 -56.48 25.66
C GLY A 1010 -45.37 -56.58 24.19
N ALA A 1011 -44.87 -55.73 23.29
CA ALA A 1011 -45.23 -55.79 21.88
C ALA A 1011 -44.85 -57.16 21.28
N PRO A 1012 -45.73 -57.78 20.48
CA PRO A 1012 -45.45 -59.09 19.90
C PRO A 1012 -44.30 -58.98 18.89
N ARG A 1013 -43.41 -59.99 18.85
CA ARG A 1013 -42.20 -60.00 17.99
C ARG A 1013 -42.44 -59.57 16.54
N ARG A 1014 -43.59 -59.93 15.94
CA ARG A 1014 -44.00 -59.50 14.59
C ARG A 1014 -44.03 -57.98 14.40
N ARG A 1015 -44.34 -57.20 15.45
CA ARG A 1015 -44.34 -55.73 15.43
C ARG A 1015 -42.92 -55.18 15.45
N THR A 1016 -42.02 -55.78 16.23
CA THR A 1016 -40.58 -55.47 16.25
C THR A 1016 -39.95 -55.73 14.88
N VAL A 1017 -40.21 -56.91 14.29
CA VAL A 1017 -39.79 -57.26 12.92
C VAL A 1017 -40.36 -56.27 11.90
N SER A 1018 -41.65 -55.95 12.01
CA SER A 1018 -42.28 -55.00 11.11
C SER A 1018 -41.65 -53.61 11.22
N ARG A 1019 -41.25 -53.17 12.42
CA ARG A 1019 -40.58 -51.88 12.63
C ARG A 1019 -39.22 -51.84 11.92
N PHE A 1020 -38.38 -52.86 12.09
CA PHE A 1020 -37.09 -52.95 11.39
C PHE A 1020 -37.23 -53.09 9.87
N ASN A 1021 -38.24 -53.82 9.38
CA ASN A 1021 -38.52 -53.87 7.94
C ASN A 1021 -38.88 -52.49 7.37
N HIS A 1022 -39.71 -51.69 8.06
CA HIS A 1022 -40.03 -50.32 7.60
C HIS A 1022 -38.79 -49.42 7.60
N ARG A 1023 -37.87 -49.64 8.54
CA ARG A 1023 -36.56 -48.97 8.61
C ARG A 1023 -35.54 -49.48 7.57
N ARG A 1024 -35.89 -50.50 6.78
CA ARG A 1024 -34.98 -51.21 5.84
C ARG A 1024 -33.77 -51.87 6.52
N GLU A 1025 -33.91 -52.26 7.79
CA GLU A 1025 -32.90 -52.97 8.57
C GLU A 1025 -33.18 -54.49 8.54
N GLU A 1026 -33.16 -55.08 7.34
CA GLU A 1026 -33.59 -56.47 7.10
C GLU A 1026 -32.76 -57.50 7.89
N ASP A 1027 -31.46 -57.27 8.05
CA ASP A 1027 -30.58 -58.16 8.80
C ASP A 1027 -31.00 -58.23 10.28
N ILE A 1028 -31.34 -57.10 10.88
CA ILE A 1028 -31.84 -57.04 12.26
C ILE A 1028 -33.23 -57.68 12.34
N ALA A 1029 -34.09 -57.41 11.35
CA ALA A 1029 -35.40 -58.03 11.28
C ALA A 1029 -35.33 -59.56 11.17
N ASN A 1030 -34.34 -60.10 10.46
CA ASN A 1030 -34.05 -61.53 10.36
C ASN A 1030 -33.56 -62.08 11.69
N LEU A 1031 -32.61 -61.40 12.35
CA LEU A 1031 -32.15 -61.79 13.69
C LEU A 1031 -33.33 -61.87 14.67
N VAL A 1032 -34.26 -60.91 14.66
CA VAL A 1032 -35.49 -60.95 15.50
C VAL A 1032 -36.41 -62.14 15.16
N ARG A 1033 -36.46 -62.58 13.88
CA ARG A 1033 -37.24 -63.76 13.46
C ARG A 1033 -36.61 -65.07 13.94
N ASP A 1034 -35.28 -65.09 14.03
CA ASP A 1034 -34.50 -66.28 14.39
C ASP A 1034 -34.45 -66.51 15.93
N LEU A 1035 -34.80 -65.50 16.72
CA LEU A 1035 -35.07 -65.60 18.18
C LEU A 1035 -36.44 -66.20 18.48
#